data_AF-A0A8C3UMM0-F1
#
_entry.id   AF-A0A8C3UMM0-F1
#
_cell.length_a   1.000
_cell.length_b   1.000
_cell.length_c   1.000
_cell.angle_alpha   90.00
_cell.angle_beta   90.00
_cell.angle_gamma   90.00
#
_symmetry.space_group_name_H-M   'P 1'
#
loop_
_entity.id
_entity.type
_entity.pdbx_description
1 polymer ?
#
loop_
_entity_poly.entity_id
_entity_poly.type
_entity_poly.pdbx_seq_one_letter_code
_entity_poly.pdbx_strand_id
1 'polypeptide(L)'
;MPALPLDELQLTERDPKTGKLRTLPALHPEIKADRSFVLYKPPPAIRDPALVEEFLERAKFIADDLNWLLALPHDKFWCQVIFDETLQKCLDSYLRSAPRKFDELWDCHPEVNELQKCLHRSVFLTFLRMSTHKESKDHFITPSVFGKIIYNNFLFDIPKILDLCVLFGKGNGLLLQKMIGASAEPQKLEEKVSVTAGNMPLQELKDIVLYLCDTCTTLWAFLDVFPLACQTFQKHEFCYRLASFYELAIPELESAIKKRHYEDNSVFADLWRRISHSRKKMIEVFHILINQVCLQPILESSCENIQPFIEEFLQIFTSVLQERRFLRDYDELFPVEDDVSLLQQASSALDETRTAYILQAVESAWEGVDRKKGQAVKDPAASKGASAIVESTAENGEDLGACVGAAAAPIARVSGVELDSLISQVKDLLPDLGEGFILACLEEYGYDTEQVINNILEDKLVPHLDKLDRRMQRQLKADPTPLVSSRCNVFQNDEFDVFSRDAVDVSRIQKGKRREKDTTRSLVNDKQLVREQRQRYSQYSVVLEELPLQPGAAQDYEDYEDEYDDTYDGNQVGANDADSDDELISRRPFTIPQVLRPKGQEEGQETEEEDEEEEEEAEKERTKDHFVQDPAVLRERAEARRQAFLARKGHKHDSSAVVGNAKGQGQNRETVQERRKKEANKSTRANHNRRAMADRKRSKGMIPS
;
A
#
# COMPACT_ATOMS: atom_id res chain seq x y z
N MET A 1 21.18 -53.72 7.52
CA MET A 1 20.20 -53.89 6.42
C MET A 1 20.12 -52.55 5.69
N PRO A 2 19.94 -52.52 4.35
CA PRO A 2 19.73 -51.26 3.65
C PRO A 2 18.46 -50.58 4.19
N ALA A 3 18.48 -49.26 4.35
CA ALA A 3 17.30 -48.49 4.73
C ALA A 3 16.25 -48.58 3.61
N LEU A 4 15.05 -49.02 3.96
CA LEU A 4 13.91 -49.06 3.03
C LEU A 4 13.22 -47.69 2.97
N PRO A 5 12.76 -47.24 1.80
CA PRO A 5 11.99 -46.01 1.69
C PRO A 5 10.64 -46.15 2.41
N LEU A 6 10.09 -45.04 2.90
CA LEU A 6 8.87 -45.03 3.71
C LEU A 6 7.66 -45.61 2.96
N ASP A 7 7.59 -45.42 1.64
CA ASP A 7 6.52 -45.93 0.78
C ASP A 7 6.51 -47.47 0.64
N GLU A 8 7.65 -48.13 0.87
CA GLU A 8 7.77 -49.60 0.83
C GLU A 8 7.86 -50.22 2.24
N LEU A 9 8.00 -49.39 3.27
CA LEU A 9 8.13 -49.84 4.64
C LEU A 9 6.81 -50.42 5.17
N GLN A 10 6.88 -51.56 5.84
CA GLN A 10 5.74 -52.19 6.52
C GLN A 10 5.95 -52.19 8.03
N LEU A 11 4.95 -51.74 8.78
CA LEU A 11 4.91 -51.74 10.23
C LEU A 11 4.07 -52.92 10.73
N THR A 12 4.62 -53.68 11.68
CA THR A 12 3.89 -54.75 12.37
C THR A 12 3.33 -54.20 13.67
N GLU A 13 2.01 -54.11 13.76
CA GLU A 13 1.32 -53.69 14.98
C GLU A 13 0.41 -54.81 15.48
N ARG A 14 0.17 -54.84 16.79
CA ARG A 14 -0.76 -55.77 17.41
C ARG A 14 -2.15 -55.16 17.43
N ASP A 15 -3.08 -55.75 16.69
CA ASP A 15 -4.46 -55.27 16.60
C ASP A 15 -5.09 -55.21 18.02
N PRO A 16 -5.53 -54.03 18.49
CA PRO A 16 -6.08 -53.89 19.83
C PRO A 16 -7.39 -54.67 20.03
N LYS A 17 -8.13 -55.01 18.97
CA LYS A 17 -9.41 -55.74 19.06
C LYS A 17 -9.22 -57.26 19.05
N THR A 18 -8.26 -57.78 18.28
CA THR A 18 -8.08 -59.23 18.09
C THR A 18 -6.81 -59.78 18.73
N GLY A 19 -5.88 -58.92 19.15
CA GLY A 19 -4.60 -59.29 19.74
C GLY A 19 -3.60 -59.95 18.78
N LYS A 20 -3.95 -60.06 17.49
CA LYS A 20 -3.11 -60.64 16.43
C LYS A 20 -2.17 -59.59 15.84
N LEU A 21 -1.00 -60.04 15.39
CA LEU A 21 -0.07 -59.18 14.66
C LEU A 21 -0.61 -58.93 13.25
N ARG A 22 -0.73 -57.65 12.87
CA ARG A 22 -1.13 -57.17 11.55
C ARG A 22 0.05 -56.38 10.97
N THR A 23 0.45 -56.73 9.75
CA THR A 23 1.36 -55.93 8.93
C THR A 23 0.57 -54.88 8.16
N LEU A 24 0.89 -53.61 8.37
CA LEU A 24 0.32 -52.46 7.65
C LEU A 24 1.42 -51.72 6.89
N PRO A 25 1.09 -51.04 5.78
CA PRO A 25 2.02 -50.07 5.19
C PRO A 25 2.33 -48.97 6.22
N ALA A 26 3.56 -48.45 6.21
CA ALA A 26 3.97 -47.39 7.14
C ALA A 26 3.17 -46.10 6.95
N LEU A 27 2.65 -45.85 5.74
CA LEU A 27 1.66 -44.83 5.46
C LEU A 27 0.25 -45.43 5.53
N HIS A 28 -0.46 -45.21 6.63
CA HIS A 28 -1.83 -45.70 6.79
C HIS A 28 -2.70 -44.70 7.57
N PRO A 29 -3.99 -44.51 7.22
CA PRO A 29 -4.88 -43.59 7.92
C PRO A 29 -5.03 -43.89 9.42
N GLU A 30 -4.95 -45.16 9.83
CA GLU A 30 -5.05 -45.56 11.25
C GLU A 30 -3.84 -45.11 12.10
N ILE A 31 -2.71 -44.73 11.48
CA ILE A 31 -1.48 -44.33 12.18
C ILE A 31 -1.50 -42.83 12.51
N LYS A 32 -2.35 -42.03 11.84
CA LYS A 32 -2.47 -40.60 12.12
C LYS A 32 -2.96 -40.40 13.56
N ALA A 33 -2.43 -39.39 14.24
CA ALA A 33 -2.91 -39.04 15.55
C ALA A 33 -4.26 -38.33 15.45
N ASP A 34 -5.15 -38.61 16.40
CA ASP A 34 -6.44 -37.93 16.52
C ASP A 34 -6.24 -36.55 17.17
N ARG A 35 -5.78 -35.61 16.35
CA ARG A 35 -5.55 -34.21 16.71
C ARG A 35 -6.27 -33.32 15.70
N SER A 36 -6.98 -32.31 16.19
CA SER A 36 -7.71 -31.37 15.35
C SER A 36 -6.94 -30.06 15.27
N PHE A 37 -6.64 -29.60 14.06
CA PHE A 37 -5.99 -28.31 13.82
C PHE A 37 -7.04 -27.22 13.60
N VAL A 38 -6.95 -26.14 14.37
CA VAL A 38 -7.83 -24.98 14.22
C VAL A 38 -7.40 -24.08 13.06
N LEU A 39 -8.37 -23.44 12.40
CA LEU A 39 -8.10 -22.51 11.31
C LEU A 39 -7.44 -21.22 11.83
N TYR A 40 -6.51 -20.68 11.07
CA TYR A 40 -5.88 -19.40 11.35
C TYR A 40 -6.84 -18.24 11.06
N LYS A 41 -6.81 -17.21 11.92
CA LYS A 41 -7.41 -15.90 11.66
C LYS A 41 -6.37 -14.81 11.88
N PRO A 42 -6.33 -13.75 11.05
CA PRO A 42 -5.38 -12.65 11.21
C PRO A 42 -5.63 -11.89 12.52
N PRO A 43 -4.62 -11.13 13.01
CA PRO A 43 -4.81 -10.26 14.16
C PRO A 43 -5.89 -9.23 13.87
N PRO A 44 -6.67 -8.81 14.89
CA PRO A 44 -7.74 -7.86 14.71
C PRO A 44 -7.20 -6.51 14.27
N ALA A 45 -7.97 -5.86 13.39
CA ALA A 45 -7.69 -4.52 12.93
C ALA A 45 -7.82 -3.47 14.06
N ILE A 46 -8.82 -3.65 14.90
CA ILE A 46 -9.11 -2.74 16.00
C ILE A 46 -8.37 -3.24 17.24
N ARG A 47 -7.76 -2.32 18.01
CA ARG A 47 -7.12 -2.63 19.31
C ARG A 47 -8.16 -2.86 20.41
N ASP A 48 -9.05 -3.81 20.20
CA ASP A 48 -9.94 -4.32 21.24
C ASP A 48 -9.23 -5.45 22.01
N PRO A 49 -9.01 -5.30 23.33
CA PRO A 49 -8.39 -6.33 24.15
C PRO A 49 -9.03 -7.71 24.01
N ALA A 50 -10.37 -7.79 23.86
CA ALA A 50 -11.07 -9.06 23.75
C ALA A 50 -10.73 -9.80 22.45
N LEU A 51 -10.67 -9.07 21.33
CA LEU A 51 -10.32 -9.64 20.03
C LEU A 51 -8.84 -10.04 19.96
N VAL A 52 -7.97 -9.28 20.63
CA VAL A 52 -6.54 -9.61 20.74
C VAL A 52 -6.35 -10.89 21.56
N GLU A 53 -7.07 -11.05 22.66
CA GLU A 53 -7.03 -12.27 23.47
C GLU A 53 -7.52 -13.49 22.68
N GLU A 54 -8.62 -13.37 21.93
CA GLU A 54 -9.12 -14.45 21.06
C GLU A 54 -8.07 -14.85 20.01
N PHE A 55 -7.42 -13.87 19.37
CA PHE A 55 -6.34 -14.14 18.43
C PHE A 55 -5.18 -14.87 19.10
N LEU A 56 -4.72 -14.39 20.27
CA LEU A 56 -3.59 -14.99 20.99
C LEU A 56 -3.86 -16.43 21.40
N GLU A 57 -5.06 -16.73 21.90
CA GLU A 57 -5.46 -18.08 22.27
C GLU A 57 -5.44 -19.02 21.05
N ARG A 58 -6.12 -18.60 19.96
CA ARG A 58 -6.18 -19.39 18.72
C ARG A 58 -4.79 -19.60 18.09
N ALA A 59 -4.00 -18.53 17.99
CA ALA A 59 -2.65 -18.59 17.44
C ALA A 59 -1.72 -19.47 18.29
N LYS A 60 -1.92 -19.50 19.61
CA LYS A 60 -1.15 -20.37 20.51
C LYS A 60 -1.48 -21.85 20.30
N PHE A 61 -2.76 -22.21 20.15
CA PHE A 61 -3.14 -23.58 19.79
C PHE A 61 -2.46 -24.03 18.50
N ILE A 62 -2.52 -23.21 17.45
CA ILE A 62 -1.85 -23.51 16.17
C ILE A 62 -0.34 -23.67 16.37
N ALA A 63 0.30 -22.78 17.13
CA ALA A 63 1.74 -22.84 17.37
C ALA A 63 2.14 -24.13 18.11
N ASP A 64 1.40 -24.51 19.15
CA ASP A 64 1.65 -25.72 19.93
C ASP A 64 1.41 -27.00 19.10
N ASP A 65 0.37 -26.99 18.25
CA ASP A 65 0.06 -28.11 17.35
C ASP A 65 1.11 -28.25 16.24
N LEU A 66 1.58 -27.15 15.63
CA LEU A 66 2.66 -27.18 14.64
C LEU A 66 4.00 -27.56 15.26
N ASN A 67 4.30 -27.12 16.49
CA ASN A 67 5.50 -27.54 17.19
C ASN A 67 5.48 -29.04 17.49
N TRP A 68 4.33 -29.59 17.88
CA TRP A 68 4.14 -31.02 18.01
C TRP A 68 4.32 -31.76 16.69
N LEU A 69 3.73 -31.24 15.60
CA LEU A 69 3.84 -31.82 14.25
C LEU A 69 5.32 -31.89 13.81
N LEU A 70 6.08 -30.82 14.02
CA LEU A 70 7.52 -30.77 13.71
C LEU A 70 8.35 -31.71 14.59
N ALA A 71 7.90 -32.02 15.80
CA ALA A 71 8.55 -32.97 16.70
C ALA A 71 8.25 -34.44 16.36
N LEU A 72 7.29 -34.73 15.47
CA LEU A 72 6.95 -36.10 15.10
C LEU A 72 8.11 -36.79 14.32
N PRO A 73 8.28 -38.11 14.50
CA PRO A 73 9.09 -38.95 13.62
C PRO A 73 8.62 -38.87 12.15
N HIS A 74 9.52 -39.13 11.21
CA HIS A 74 9.29 -38.98 9.76
C HIS A 74 8.03 -39.73 9.26
N ASP A 75 7.86 -40.98 9.65
CA ASP A 75 6.70 -41.83 9.29
C ASP A 75 5.37 -41.25 9.80
N LYS A 76 5.33 -40.85 11.08
CA LYS A 76 4.13 -40.28 11.70
C LYS A 76 3.80 -38.87 11.18
N PHE A 77 4.84 -38.07 10.91
CA PHE A 77 4.69 -36.77 10.27
C PHE A 77 3.99 -36.89 8.92
N TRP A 78 4.48 -37.78 8.06
CA TRP A 78 3.87 -38.00 6.74
C TRP A 78 2.47 -38.60 6.81
N CYS A 79 2.19 -39.49 7.78
CA CYS A 79 0.81 -39.95 8.01
C CYS A 79 -0.12 -38.81 8.39
N GLN A 80 0.31 -37.89 9.26
CA GLN A 80 -0.49 -36.74 9.63
C GLN A 80 -0.73 -35.83 8.42
N VAL A 81 0.33 -35.46 7.70
CA VAL A 81 0.25 -34.55 6.53
C VAL A 81 -0.67 -35.08 5.43
N ILE A 82 -0.63 -36.39 5.16
CA ILE A 82 -1.40 -37.01 4.07
C ILE A 82 -2.86 -37.23 4.46
N PHE A 83 -3.13 -37.69 5.68
CA PHE A 83 -4.46 -38.18 6.07
C PHE A 83 -5.25 -37.24 6.98
N ASP A 84 -4.67 -36.13 7.43
CA ASP A 84 -5.36 -35.11 8.22
C ASP A 84 -5.72 -33.89 7.38
N GLU A 85 -7.00 -33.84 6.99
CA GLU A 85 -7.55 -32.69 6.25
C GLU A 85 -7.56 -31.41 7.09
N THR A 86 -7.66 -31.50 8.42
CA THR A 86 -7.73 -30.31 9.29
C THR A 86 -6.40 -29.58 9.30
N LEU A 87 -5.28 -30.32 9.26
CA LEU A 87 -3.94 -29.78 9.12
C LEU A 87 -3.78 -29.01 7.80
N GLN A 88 -4.21 -29.59 6.67
CA GLN A 88 -4.14 -28.92 5.38
C GLN A 88 -4.97 -27.63 5.36
N LYS A 89 -6.21 -27.67 5.88
CA LYS A 89 -7.08 -26.48 5.99
C LYS A 89 -6.48 -25.42 6.91
N CYS A 90 -5.82 -25.81 7.99
CA CYS A 90 -5.10 -24.90 8.88
C CYS A 90 -3.94 -24.20 8.16
N LEU A 91 -3.08 -24.95 7.47
CA LEU A 91 -1.95 -24.39 6.71
C LEU A 91 -2.42 -23.46 5.58
N ASP A 92 -3.47 -23.86 4.86
CA ASP A 92 -4.09 -23.07 3.79
C ASP A 92 -4.68 -21.76 4.33
N SER A 93 -5.39 -21.81 5.46
CA SER A 93 -5.93 -20.62 6.12
C SER A 93 -4.83 -19.65 6.58
N TYR A 94 -3.67 -20.17 7.00
CA TYR A 94 -2.52 -19.32 7.35
C TYR A 94 -1.92 -18.65 6.12
N LEU A 95 -1.63 -19.41 5.06
CA LEU A 95 -1.05 -18.84 3.84
C LEU A 95 -1.95 -17.77 3.22
N ARG A 96 -3.27 -18.04 3.17
CA ARG A 96 -4.24 -17.11 2.61
C ARG A 96 -4.38 -15.82 3.44
N SER A 97 -4.42 -15.92 4.77
CA SER A 97 -4.82 -14.80 5.63
C SER A 97 -3.70 -14.19 6.48
N ALA A 98 -2.48 -14.71 6.43
CA ALA A 98 -1.35 -14.08 7.13
C ALA A 98 -1.09 -12.67 6.58
N PRO A 99 -0.91 -11.65 7.45
CA PRO A 99 -0.64 -10.30 6.97
C PRO A 99 0.75 -10.25 6.30
N ARG A 100 0.81 -9.65 5.11
CA ARG A 100 2.05 -9.47 4.36
C ARG A 100 2.79 -8.23 4.88
N LYS A 101 4.12 -8.20 4.68
CA LYS A 101 4.98 -7.10 5.17
C LYS A 101 4.65 -5.74 4.55
N PHE A 102 4.01 -5.72 3.38
CA PHE A 102 3.61 -4.50 2.68
C PHE A 102 2.15 -4.10 2.98
N ASP A 103 1.41 -4.89 3.76
CA ASP A 103 0.07 -4.51 4.20
C ASP A 103 0.16 -3.39 5.24
N GLU A 104 -0.94 -2.65 5.44
CA GLU A 104 -1.06 -1.68 6.54
C GLU A 104 -1.00 -2.43 7.89
N LEU A 105 0.21 -2.66 8.38
CA LEU A 105 0.42 -3.24 9.70
C LEU A 105 0.41 -2.12 10.73
N TRP A 106 -0.58 -2.14 11.62
CA TRP A 106 -0.52 -1.36 12.85
C TRP A 106 0.57 -1.91 13.77
N ASP A 107 1.15 -1.05 14.61
CA ASP A 107 1.99 -1.48 15.73
C ASP A 107 1.14 -2.39 16.65
N CYS A 108 1.21 -3.71 16.45
CA CYS A 108 0.52 -4.67 17.29
C CYS A 108 1.22 -4.79 18.65
N HIS A 109 0.48 -5.24 19.67
CA HIS A 109 1.05 -5.53 20.99
C HIS A 109 2.28 -6.46 20.84
N PRO A 110 3.37 -6.28 21.62
CA PRO A 110 4.59 -7.07 21.47
C PRO A 110 4.36 -8.59 21.48
N GLU A 111 3.39 -9.06 22.27
CA GLU A 111 3.01 -10.47 22.37
C GLU A 111 2.43 -11.02 21.06
N VAL A 112 1.60 -10.23 20.35
CA VAL A 112 1.04 -10.59 19.03
C VAL A 112 2.17 -10.74 18.03
N ASN A 113 3.11 -9.79 18.02
CA ASN A 113 4.26 -9.83 17.11
C ASN A 113 5.17 -11.04 17.36
N GLU A 114 5.46 -11.37 18.62
CA GLU A 114 6.26 -12.56 18.94
C GLU A 114 5.55 -13.86 18.55
N LEU A 115 4.25 -13.97 18.84
CA LEU A 115 3.49 -15.16 18.47
C LEU A 115 3.36 -15.30 16.94
N GLN A 116 3.18 -14.21 16.22
CA GLN A 116 3.19 -14.22 14.76
C GLN A 116 4.55 -14.66 14.19
N LYS A 117 5.67 -14.20 14.74
CA LYS A 117 7.00 -14.67 14.34
C LYS A 117 7.18 -16.17 14.59
N CYS A 118 6.71 -16.66 15.74
CA CYS A 118 6.72 -18.09 16.06
C CYS A 118 5.91 -18.89 15.04
N LEU A 119 4.67 -18.49 14.76
CA LEU A 119 3.83 -19.13 13.74
C LEU A 119 4.47 -19.09 12.35
N HIS A 120 4.97 -17.94 11.94
CA HIS A 120 5.63 -17.75 10.64
C HIS A 120 6.80 -18.73 10.48
N ARG A 121 7.62 -18.89 11.52
CA ARG A 121 8.71 -19.88 11.54
C ARG A 121 8.20 -21.32 11.48
N SER A 122 7.22 -21.68 12.31
CA SER A 122 6.73 -23.07 12.37
C SER A 122 6.03 -23.49 11.08
N VAL A 123 5.27 -22.58 10.44
CA VAL A 123 4.65 -22.84 9.12
C VAL A 123 5.73 -23.03 8.06
N PHE A 124 6.73 -22.15 7.99
CA PHE A 124 7.84 -22.30 7.03
C PHE A 124 8.57 -23.64 7.20
N LEU A 125 8.91 -24.01 8.44
CA LEU A 125 9.58 -25.28 8.71
C LEU A 125 8.71 -26.49 8.36
N THR A 126 7.39 -26.38 8.50
CA THR A 126 6.45 -27.43 8.12
C THR A 126 6.47 -27.64 6.61
N PHE A 127 6.35 -26.56 5.82
CA PHE A 127 6.47 -26.63 4.35
C PHE A 127 7.87 -27.06 3.89
N LEU A 128 8.94 -26.65 4.59
CA LEU A 128 10.31 -27.10 4.31
C LEU A 128 10.45 -28.62 4.52
N ARG A 129 9.85 -29.17 5.58
CA ARG A 129 9.85 -30.62 5.82
C ARG A 129 9.03 -31.36 4.76
N MET A 130 7.86 -30.84 4.38
CA MET A 130 7.01 -31.42 3.33
C MET A 130 7.63 -31.37 1.92
N SER A 131 8.51 -30.41 1.64
CA SER A 131 9.24 -30.33 0.36
C SER A 131 10.52 -31.18 0.34
N THR A 132 10.91 -31.77 1.46
CA THR A 132 12.13 -32.56 1.59
C THR A 132 11.82 -34.06 1.51
N HIS A 133 11.94 -34.65 0.31
CA HIS A 133 11.72 -36.09 0.11
C HIS A 133 12.74 -37.01 0.83
N LYS A 134 13.88 -36.45 1.24
CA LYS A 134 14.95 -37.16 1.95
C LYS A 134 15.37 -36.38 3.20
N GLU A 135 14.75 -36.70 4.33
CA GLU A 135 15.04 -36.06 5.62
C GLU A 135 16.37 -36.55 6.21
N SER A 136 16.72 -37.83 6.01
CA SER A 136 18.01 -38.38 6.43
C SER A 136 18.45 -39.56 5.55
N LYS A 137 19.53 -40.27 5.92
CA LYS A 137 19.96 -41.49 5.20
C LYS A 137 18.95 -42.64 5.38
N ASP A 138 18.28 -42.68 6.53
CA ASP A 138 17.36 -43.75 6.91
C ASP A 138 15.88 -43.37 6.74
N HIS A 139 15.61 -42.07 6.52
CA HIS A 139 14.26 -41.52 6.38
C HIS A 139 14.13 -40.78 5.05
N PHE A 140 13.54 -41.45 4.07
CA PHE A 140 13.31 -40.92 2.73
C PHE A 140 12.10 -41.57 2.08
N ILE A 141 11.54 -40.87 1.10
CA ILE A 141 10.45 -41.34 0.23
C ILE A 141 11.03 -41.43 -1.19
N THR A 142 10.63 -42.46 -1.93
CA THR A 142 10.99 -42.60 -3.35
C THR A 142 10.54 -41.35 -4.14
N PRO A 143 11.41 -40.67 -4.92
CA PRO A 143 11.10 -39.39 -5.55
C PRO A 143 9.82 -39.39 -6.42
N SER A 144 9.58 -40.48 -7.16
CA SER A 144 8.39 -40.63 -8.00
C SER A 144 7.10 -40.77 -7.18
N VAL A 145 7.16 -41.43 -6.02
CA VAL A 145 6.02 -41.57 -5.11
C VAL A 145 5.80 -40.27 -4.34
N PHE A 146 6.87 -39.62 -3.91
CA PHE A 146 6.84 -38.31 -3.26
C PHE A 146 6.12 -37.25 -4.12
N GLY A 147 6.47 -37.15 -5.41
CA GLY A 147 5.78 -36.23 -6.33
C GLY A 147 4.28 -36.53 -6.47
N LYS A 148 3.89 -37.81 -6.50
CA LYS A 148 2.47 -38.23 -6.51
C LYS A 148 1.77 -37.89 -5.20
N ILE A 149 2.43 -38.06 -4.05
CA ILE A 149 1.87 -37.71 -2.74
C ILE A 149 1.60 -36.21 -2.67
N ILE A 150 2.55 -35.38 -3.10
CA ILE A 150 2.38 -33.93 -3.11
C ILE A 150 1.18 -33.53 -3.98
N TYR A 151 1.15 -34.02 -5.22
CA TYR A 151 0.15 -33.62 -6.20
C TYR A 151 -1.25 -34.13 -5.84
N ASN A 152 -1.39 -35.42 -5.50
CA ASN A 152 -2.70 -36.02 -5.28
C ASN A 152 -3.38 -35.56 -3.99
N ASN A 153 -2.61 -35.12 -2.99
CA ASN A 153 -3.15 -34.65 -1.71
C ASN A 153 -3.20 -33.12 -1.62
N PHE A 154 -2.98 -32.40 -2.73
CA PHE A 154 -3.03 -30.92 -2.78
C PHE A 154 -2.12 -30.26 -1.70
N LEU A 155 -0.98 -30.88 -1.41
CA LEU A 155 -0.05 -30.39 -0.37
C LEU A 155 0.63 -29.10 -0.83
N PHE A 156 0.84 -28.96 -2.14
CA PHE A 156 1.40 -27.77 -2.79
C PHE A 156 0.58 -27.43 -4.02
N ASP A 157 -0.23 -26.39 -3.90
CA ASP A 157 -0.96 -25.78 -5.01
C ASP A 157 -0.27 -24.51 -5.47
N ILE A 158 -0.59 -24.05 -6.68
CA ILE A 158 -0.03 -22.81 -7.23
C ILE A 158 -0.30 -21.59 -6.33
N PRO A 159 -1.52 -21.36 -5.81
CA PRO A 159 -1.76 -20.29 -4.85
C PRO A 159 -0.89 -20.41 -3.60
N LYS A 160 -0.74 -21.63 -3.04
CA LYS A 160 0.12 -21.88 -1.89
C LYS A 160 1.59 -21.56 -2.19
N ILE A 161 2.07 -21.90 -3.39
CA ILE A 161 3.44 -21.60 -3.82
C ILE A 161 3.65 -20.08 -3.96
N LEU A 162 2.69 -19.37 -4.56
CA LEU A 162 2.71 -17.90 -4.65
C LEU A 162 2.76 -17.27 -3.25
N ASP A 163 1.88 -17.72 -2.34
CA ASP A 163 1.84 -17.26 -0.95
C ASP A 163 3.16 -17.55 -0.21
N LEU A 164 3.74 -18.73 -0.41
CA LEU A 164 5.04 -19.08 0.17
C LEU A 164 6.16 -18.14 -0.33
N CYS A 165 6.15 -17.76 -1.61
CA CYS A 165 7.13 -16.84 -2.20
C CYS A 165 7.02 -15.45 -1.58
N VAL A 166 5.81 -14.89 -1.52
CA VAL A 166 5.62 -13.54 -1.00
C VAL A 166 5.87 -13.45 0.51
N LEU A 167 5.50 -14.49 1.28
CA LEU A 167 5.70 -14.52 2.73
C LEU A 167 7.16 -14.79 3.12
N PHE A 168 7.83 -15.75 2.47
CA PHE A 168 9.12 -16.28 2.91
C PHE A 168 10.30 -15.98 1.97
N GLY A 169 10.07 -15.47 0.76
CA GLY A 169 11.12 -15.22 -0.23
C GLY A 169 12.15 -14.19 0.24
N LYS A 170 11.70 -13.11 0.90
CA LYS A 170 12.60 -12.08 1.48
C LYS A 170 13.32 -12.61 2.72
N GLY A 171 14.49 -13.21 2.50
CA GLY A 171 15.43 -13.72 3.51
C GLY A 171 15.75 -15.21 3.36
N ASN A 172 14.79 -16.03 2.90
CA ASN A 172 14.97 -17.47 2.73
C ASN A 172 14.99 -17.92 1.25
N GLY A 173 15.22 -16.99 0.31
CA GLY A 173 15.13 -17.25 -1.14
C GLY A 173 15.85 -18.51 -1.61
N LEU A 174 17.09 -18.77 -1.16
CA LEU A 174 17.85 -19.97 -1.54
C LEU A 174 17.23 -21.29 -1.04
N LEU A 175 16.60 -21.28 0.14
CA LEU A 175 15.89 -22.46 0.65
C LEU A 175 14.58 -22.64 -0.11
N LEU A 176 13.85 -21.56 -0.34
CA LEU A 176 12.57 -21.61 -1.04
C LEU A 176 12.73 -22.01 -2.52
N GLN A 177 13.81 -21.58 -3.18
CA GLN A 177 14.18 -22.02 -4.53
C GLN A 177 14.37 -23.55 -4.59
N LYS A 178 14.98 -24.15 -3.56
CA LYS A 178 15.09 -25.62 -3.44
C LYS A 178 13.74 -26.28 -3.18
N MET A 179 12.85 -25.63 -2.42
CA MET A 179 11.50 -26.15 -2.12
C MET A 179 10.61 -26.16 -3.38
N ILE A 180 10.66 -25.10 -4.19
CA ILE A 180 9.79 -24.92 -5.36
C ILE A 180 10.31 -25.64 -6.59
N GLY A 181 11.64 -25.82 -6.72
CA GLY A 181 12.25 -26.60 -7.81
C GLY A 181 11.79 -28.06 -7.91
N ALA A 182 10.99 -28.55 -6.96
CA ALA A 182 10.43 -29.89 -6.93
C ALA A 182 8.97 -30.02 -7.43
N SER A 183 8.27 -28.92 -7.78
CA SER A 183 6.85 -28.98 -8.22
C SER A 183 6.55 -27.95 -9.32
N ALA A 184 5.94 -28.37 -10.43
CA ALA A 184 5.82 -27.57 -11.67
C ALA A 184 4.37 -27.32 -12.14
N GLU A 185 4.28 -26.21 -12.89
CA GLU A 185 3.24 -25.69 -13.82
C GLU A 185 2.00 -24.94 -13.26
N PRO A 186 1.95 -23.59 -13.41
CA PRO A 186 0.77 -22.78 -13.10
C PRO A 186 -0.30 -22.77 -14.21
N GLN A 187 -1.58 -22.77 -13.81
CA GLN A 187 -2.76 -22.65 -14.67
C GLN A 187 -3.25 -21.20 -14.85
N LYS A 188 -3.88 -20.94 -16.01
CA LYS A 188 -4.38 -19.65 -16.52
C LYS A 188 -5.56 -19.07 -15.72
N LEU A 189 -5.60 -17.74 -15.61
CA LEU A 189 -6.83 -16.94 -15.46
C LEU A 189 -6.97 -16.01 -16.68
N GLU A 190 -8.14 -16.01 -17.31
CA GLU A 190 -8.53 -15.02 -18.33
C GLU A 190 -9.88 -14.42 -17.96
N GLU A 191 -9.95 -13.10 -17.77
CA GLU A 191 -11.09 -12.27 -18.16
C GLU A 191 -10.71 -10.79 -18.08
N LYS A 192 -11.06 -10.02 -19.11
CA LYS A 192 -10.80 -8.58 -19.22
C LYS A 192 -12.03 -7.82 -18.73
N VAL A 193 -11.90 -7.09 -17.63
CA VAL A 193 -12.87 -6.06 -17.20
C VAL A 193 -12.23 -4.69 -17.44
N SER A 194 -12.92 -3.81 -18.17
CA SER A 194 -12.50 -2.42 -18.33
C SER A 194 -12.86 -1.62 -17.07
N VAL A 195 -11.89 -0.91 -16.49
CA VAL A 195 -12.13 -0.05 -15.32
C VAL A 195 -11.88 1.40 -15.69
N THR A 196 -12.88 2.26 -15.47
CA THR A 196 -12.74 3.71 -15.47
C THR A 196 -12.56 4.16 -14.02
N ALA A 197 -11.31 4.41 -13.58
CA ALA A 197 -11.01 4.70 -12.18
C ALA A 197 -11.36 6.14 -11.76
N GLY A 198 -11.64 7.04 -12.71
CA GLY A 198 -11.94 8.45 -12.43
C GLY A 198 -13.16 8.68 -11.50
N ASN A 199 -14.19 7.84 -11.57
CA ASN A 199 -15.49 8.09 -10.92
C ASN A 199 -15.83 7.14 -9.77
N MET A 200 -14.96 6.19 -9.44
CA MET A 200 -15.24 5.17 -8.42
C MET A 200 -15.09 5.70 -6.98
N PRO A 201 -15.84 5.19 -5.99
CA PRO A 201 -15.63 5.53 -4.57
C PRO A 201 -14.17 5.38 -4.10
N LEU A 202 -13.75 6.18 -3.10
CA LEU A 202 -12.37 6.15 -2.58
C LEU A 202 -11.98 4.78 -2.00
N GLN A 203 -12.92 4.10 -1.34
CA GLN A 203 -12.68 2.77 -0.76
C GLN A 203 -12.41 1.73 -1.85
N GLU A 204 -13.20 1.73 -2.92
CA GLU A 204 -12.98 0.82 -4.05
C GLU A 204 -11.65 1.13 -4.76
N LEU A 205 -11.27 2.40 -4.92
CA LEU A 205 -9.96 2.79 -5.46
C LEU A 205 -8.82 2.26 -4.56
N LYS A 206 -8.98 2.37 -3.24
CA LYS A 206 -8.03 1.82 -2.28
C LYS A 206 -7.90 0.31 -2.44
N ASP A 207 -9.02 -0.41 -2.54
CA ASP A 207 -9.03 -1.87 -2.69
C ASP A 207 -8.39 -2.31 -4.01
N ILE A 208 -8.63 -1.61 -5.12
CA ILE A 208 -7.95 -1.88 -6.40
C ILE A 208 -6.44 -1.67 -6.29
N VAL A 209 -5.98 -0.57 -5.69
CA VAL A 209 -4.54 -0.28 -5.55
C VAL A 209 -3.87 -1.30 -4.62
N LEU A 210 -4.55 -1.71 -3.54
CA LEU A 210 -4.09 -2.77 -2.64
C LEU A 210 -3.98 -4.10 -3.38
N TYR A 211 -5.01 -4.49 -4.12
CA TYR A 211 -5.03 -5.72 -4.91
C TYR A 211 -3.92 -5.73 -5.97
N LEU A 212 -3.73 -4.61 -6.68
CA LEU A 212 -2.65 -4.45 -7.64
C LEU A 212 -1.28 -4.59 -6.97
N CYS A 213 -1.08 -3.95 -5.83
CA CYS A 213 0.17 -4.03 -5.07
C CYS A 213 0.48 -5.45 -4.62
N ASP A 214 -0.50 -6.16 -4.05
CA ASP A 214 -0.33 -7.56 -3.65
C ASP A 214 -0.02 -8.45 -4.86
N THR A 215 -0.81 -8.34 -5.94
CA THR A 215 -0.63 -9.15 -7.16
C THR A 215 0.77 -8.95 -7.75
N CYS A 216 1.20 -7.70 -7.95
CA CYS A 216 2.52 -7.41 -8.51
C CYS A 216 3.66 -7.88 -7.61
N THR A 217 3.52 -7.73 -6.28
CA THR A 217 4.55 -8.14 -5.32
C THR A 217 4.65 -9.66 -5.23
N THR A 218 3.51 -10.35 -5.24
CA THR A 218 3.43 -11.80 -5.19
C THR A 218 3.98 -12.45 -6.47
N LEU A 219 3.61 -11.93 -7.64
CA LEU A 219 4.16 -12.39 -8.92
C LEU A 219 5.68 -12.15 -9.01
N TRP A 220 6.13 -10.97 -8.60
CA TRP A 220 7.57 -10.67 -8.54
C TRP A 220 8.31 -11.64 -7.62
N ALA A 221 7.83 -11.83 -6.39
CA ALA A 221 8.47 -12.72 -5.43
C ALA A 221 8.51 -14.17 -5.92
N PHE A 222 7.47 -14.62 -6.65
CA PHE A 222 7.45 -15.95 -7.24
C PHE A 222 8.51 -16.13 -8.33
N LEU A 223 8.62 -15.18 -9.28
CA LEU A 223 9.59 -15.27 -10.37
C LEU A 223 11.03 -15.05 -9.89
N ASP A 224 11.23 -14.25 -8.84
CA ASP A 224 12.53 -14.07 -8.17
C ASP A 224 13.01 -15.38 -7.52
N VAL A 225 12.09 -16.11 -6.86
CA VAL A 225 12.42 -17.37 -6.19
C VAL A 225 12.50 -18.55 -7.17
N PHE A 226 11.63 -18.60 -8.17
CA PHE A 226 11.54 -19.69 -9.14
C PHE A 226 11.56 -19.16 -10.58
N PRO A 227 12.73 -18.71 -11.07
CA PRO A 227 12.83 -18.06 -12.37
C PRO A 227 12.59 -19.03 -13.54
N LEU A 228 12.71 -20.35 -13.34
CA LEU A 228 12.36 -21.33 -14.38
C LEU A 228 10.90 -21.23 -14.85
N ALA A 229 9.99 -20.68 -14.03
CA ALA A 229 8.62 -20.40 -14.46
C ALA A 229 8.53 -19.33 -15.57
N CYS A 230 9.55 -18.49 -15.75
CA CYS A 230 9.56 -17.43 -16.77
C CYS A 230 9.24 -17.96 -18.18
N GLN A 231 9.73 -19.15 -18.53
CA GLN A 231 9.44 -19.78 -19.82
C GLN A 231 7.95 -20.07 -20.00
N THR A 232 7.26 -20.50 -18.94
CA THR A 232 5.81 -20.76 -18.95
C THR A 232 5.02 -19.46 -19.07
N PHE A 233 5.47 -18.39 -18.41
CA PHE A 233 4.84 -17.06 -18.54
C PHE A 233 4.99 -16.51 -19.96
N GLN A 234 6.17 -16.65 -20.56
CA GLN A 234 6.41 -16.17 -21.92
C GLN A 234 5.61 -16.93 -22.99
N LYS A 235 5.34 -18.23 -22.80
CA LYS A 235 4.40 -18.99 -23.66
C LYS A 235 2.99 -18.39 -23.74
N HIS A 236 2.62 -17.52 -22.80
CA HIS A 236 1.34 -16.81 -22.77
C HIS A 236 1.46 -15.31 -23.10
N GLU A 237 2.57 -14.90 -23.73
CA GLU A 237 2.84 -13.50 -24.13
C GLU A 237 2.73 -12.53 -22.95
N PHE A 238 3.17 -12.95 -21.77
CA PHE A 238 2.99 -12.19 -20.54
C PHE A 238 3.70 -10.84 -20.58
N CYS A 239 4.88 -10.74 -21.20
CA CYS A 239 5.61 -9.48 -21.38
C CYS A 239 4.76 -8.40 -22.06
N TYR A 240 4.12 -8.72 -23.19
CA TYR A 240 3.23 -7.78 -23.89
C TYR A 240 2.00 -7.42 -23.05
N ARG A 241 1.33 -8.42 -22.45
CA ARG A 241 0.14 -8.18 -21.62
C ARG A 241 0.44 -7.27 -20.43
N LEU A 242 1.60 -7.45 -19.79
CA LEU A 242 2.05 -6.65 -18.66
C LEU A 242 2.35 -5.21 -19.07
N ALA A 243 3.07 -5.01 -20.18
CA ALA A 243 3.38 -3.68 -20.72
C ALA A 243 2.12 -2.92 -21.12
N SER A 244 1.20 -3.58 -21.85
CA SER A 244 -0.08 -2.99 -22.26
C SER A 244 -0.98 -2.67 -21.07
N PHE A 245 -1.03 -3.53 -20.05
CA PHE A 245 -1.75 -3.23 -18.81
C PHE A 245 -1.10 -2.04 -18.06
N TYR A 246 0.22 -1.94 -18.05
CA TYR A 246 0.93 -0.82 -17.44
C TYR A 246 0.58 0.51 -18.12
N GLU A 247 0.59 0.55 -19.46
CA GLU A 247 0.27 1.75 -20.23
C GLU A 247 -1.15 2.24 -19.96
N LEU A 248 -2.11 1.31 -19.81
CA LEU A 248 -3.52 1.64 -19.60
C LEU A 248 -3.83 1.99 -18.13
N ALA A 249 -3.40 1.15 -17.19
CA ALA A 249 -3.85 1.23 -15.80
C ALA A 249 -3.08 2.29 -14.99
N ILE A 250 -1.76 2.39 -15.18
CA ILE A 250 -0.93 3.24 -14.33
C ILE A 250 -1.25 4.73 -14.49
N PRO A 251 -1.36 5.30 -15.71
CA PRO A 251 -1.69 6.72 -15.87
C PRO A 251 -3.07 7.08 -15.31
N GLU A 252 -4.07 6.21 -15.50
CA GLU A 252 -5.43 6.40 -15.02
C GLU A 252 -5.48 6.38 -13.48
N LEU A 253 -4.83 5.39 -12.85
CA LEU A 253 -4.75 5.30 -11.39
C LEU A 253 -3.93 6.46 -10.79
N GLU A 254 -2.79 6.84 -11.40
CA GLU A 254 -2.01 8.00 -10.96
C GLU A 254 -2.82 9.30 -11.05
N SER A 255 -3.60 9.47 -12.13
CA SER A 255 -4.50 10.62 -12.32
C SER A 255 -5.61 10.64 -11.28
N ALA A 256 -6.26 9.51 -11.04
CA ALA A 256 -7.32 9.38 -10.03
C ALA A 256 -6.81 9.70 -8.62
N ILE A 257 -5.62 9.19 -8.24
CA ILE A 257 -5.00 9.45 -6.94
C ILE A 257 -4.61 10.95 -6.82
N LYS A 258 -4.00 11.54 -7.86
CA LYS A 258 -3.63 12.98 -7.87
C LYS A 258 -4.83 13.91 -7.76
N LYS A 259 -5.93 13.61 -8.44
CA LYS A 259 -7.17 14.43 -8.37
C LYS A 259 -7.77 14.47 -6.96
N ARG A 260 -7.60 13.38 -6.18
CA ARG A 260 -8.15 13.23 -4.83
C ARG A 260 -7.16 13.56 -3.71
N HIS A 261 -6.00 14.14 -4.04
CA HIS A 261 -4.96 14.51 -3.08
C HIS A 261 -5.45 15.38 -1.91
N TYR A 262 -6.52 16.14 -2.09
CA TYR A 262 -7.01 17.10 -1.11
C TYR A 262 -7.92 16.52 -0.02
N GLU A 263 -8.33 15.25 -0.11
CA GLU A 263 -9.27 14.63 0.84
C GLU A 263 -8.56 14.13 2.12
N ASP A 264 -7.51 13.32 1.98
CA ASP A 264 -6.73 12.76 3.09
C ASP A 264 -5.25 12.54 2.70
N ASN A 265 -4.35 13.39 3.21
CA ASN A 265 -2.93 13.37 2.83
C ASN A 265 -2.20 12.05 3.22
N SER A 266 -2.61 11.42 4.34
CA SER A 266 -2.04 10.12 4.76
C SER A 266 -2.43 8.98 3.82
N VAL A 267 -3.70 8.93 3.42
CA VAL A 267 -4.24 7.93 2.49
C VAL A 267 -3.64 8.14 1.10
N PHE A 268 -3.55 9.40 0.64
CA PHE A 268 -2.85 9.73 -0.59
C PHE A 268 -1.40 9.22 -0.58
N ALA A 269 -0.64 9.50 0.49
CA ALA A 269 0.75 9.08 0.59
C ALA A 269 0.90 7.55 0.59
N ASP A 270 0.01 6.82 1.26
CA ASP A 270 0.00 5.35 1.24
C ASP A 270 -0.33 4.80 -0.16
N LEU A 271 -1.42 5.27 -0.79
CA LEU A 271 -1.81 4.86 -2.15
C LEU A 271 -0.72 5.19 -3.18
N TRP A 272 -0.13 6.38 -3.10
CA TRP A 272 0.95 6.81 -3.98
C TRP A 272 2.21 5.95 -3.79
N ARG A 273 2.54 5.59 -2.55
CA ARG A 273 3.64 4.67 -2.26
C ARG A 273 3.36 3.28 -2.82
N ARG A 274 2.15 2.75 -2.66
CA ARG A 274 1.73 1.44 -3.15
C ARG A 274 1.76 1.37 -4.66
N ILE A 275 1.17 2.35 -5.37
CA ILE A 275 1.19 2.36 -6.83
C ILE A 275 2.62 2.48 -7.37
N SER A 276 3.47 3.31 -6.76
CA SER A 276 4.89 3.41 -7.13
C SER A 276 5.63 2.09 -6.89
N HIS A 277 5.30 1.37 -5.82
CA HIS A 277 5.84 0.03 -5.55
C HIS A 277 5.39 -0.98 -6.61
N SER A 278 4.09 -1.02 -6.93
CA SER A 278 3.53 -1.90 -7.96
C SER A 278 4.21 -1.67 -9.31
N ARG A 279 4.37 -0.39 -9.71
CA ARG A 279 5.06 -0.01 -10.96
C ARG A 279 6.46 -0.60 -11.02
N LYS A 280 7.25 -0.40 -9.95
CA LYS A 280 8.61 -0.95 -9.87
C LYS A 280 8.59 -2.48 -9.96
N LYS A 281 7.68 -3.16 -9.26
CA LYS A 281 7.58 -4.62 -9.26
C LYS A 281 7.18 -5.18 -10.64
N MET A 282 6.31 -4.50 -11.37
CA MET A 282 5.96 -4.87 -12.75
C MET A 282 7.17 -4.78 -13.68
N ILE A 283 7.95 -3.70 -13.58
CA ILE A 283 9.16 -3.50 -14.39
C ILE A 283 10.22 -4.57 -14.04
N GLU A 284 10.43 -4.84 -12.75
CA GLU A 284 11.33 -5.92 -12.29
C GLU A 284 10.87 -7.30 -12.81
N VAL A 285 9.57 -7.59 -12.81
CA VAL A 285 9.03 -8.84 -13.39
C VAL A 285 9.34 -8.94 -14.88
N PHE A 286 9.13 -7.86 -15.64
CA PHE A 286 9.46 -7.82 -17.06
C PHE A 286 10.96 -8.10 -17.28
N HIS A 287 11.83 -7.45 -16.51
CA HIS A 287 13.27 -7.65 -16.62
C HIS A 287 13.71 -9.07 -16.24
N ILE A 288 13.12 -9.68 -15.19
CA ILE A 288 13.40 -11.08 -14.83
C ILE A 288 13.03 -12.02 -15.99
N LEU A 289 11.91 -11.77 -16.67
CA LEU A 289 11.50 -12.55 -17.84
C LEU A 289 12.50 -12.40 -18.99
N ILE A 290 12.89 -11.17 -19.34
CA ILE A 290 13.88 -10.90 -20.39
C ILE A 290 15.22 -11.56 -20.05
N ASN A 291 15.68 -11.41 -18.82
CA ASN A 291 16.95 -11.97 -18.37
C ASN A 291 16.92 -13.50 -18.44
N GLN A 292 15.91 -14.16 -17.86
CA GLN A 292 15.88 -15.62 -17.80
C GLN A 292 15.57 -16.30 -19.13
N VAL A 293 14.75 -15.68 -19.99
CA VAL A 293 14.34 -16.24 -21.29
C VAL A 293 15.37 -15.94 -22.38
N CYS A 294 15.97 -14.75 -22.37
CA CYS A 294 16.83 -14.28 -23.46
C CYS A 294 18.30 -14.15 -23.03
N LEU A 295 18.61 -13.32 -22.03
CA LEU A 295 19.99 -12.88 -21.75
C LEU A 295 20.84 -13.95 -21.04
N GLN A 296 20.32 -14.58 -20.00
CA GLN A 296 21.03 -15.59 -19.21
C GLN A 296 21.40 -16.83 -20.04
N PRO A 297 20.53 -17.39 -20.91
CA PRO A 297 20.95 -18.44 -21.83
C PRO A 297 22.12 -18.01 -22.72
N ILE A 298 22.17 -16.77 -23.21
CA ILE A 298 23.27 -16.24 -24.04
C ILE A 298 24.58 -16.14 -23.23
N LEU A 299 24.50 -15.77 -21.95
CA LEU A 299 25.65 -15.66 -21.06
C LEU A 299 26.20 -17.03 -20.60
N GLU A 300 25.32 -17.98 -20.29
CA GLU A 300 25.67 -19.29 -19.76
C GLU A 300 26.09 -20.28 -20.86
N SER A 301 25.46 -20.19 -22.04
CA SER A 301 25.73 -21.11 -23.13
C SER A 301 26.87 -20.61 -24.02
N SER A 302 28.00 -21.29 -23.91
CA SER A 302 29.11 -21.25 -24.88
C SER A 302 28.74 -21.98 -26.19
N CYS A 303 27.46 -22.02 -26.57
CA CYS A 303 26.92 -22.92 -27.60
C CYS A 303 26.42 -22.19 -28.85
N GLU A 304 26.68 -22.80 -30.00
CA GLU A 304 26.62 -22.27 -31.38
C GLU A 304 25.27 -21.71 -31.88
N ASN A 305 24.19 -21.74 -31.10
CA ASN A 305 22.83 -21.34 -31.51
C ASN A 305 22.19 -20.32 -30.57
N ILE A 306 22.80 -19.14 -30.42
CA ILE A 306 22.26 -17.99 -29.67
C ILE A 306 21.14 -17.24 -30.42
N GLN A 307 20.98 -17.49 -31.72
CA GLN A 307 20.03 -16.76 -32.58
C GLN A 307 18.56 -16.81 -32.10
N PRO A 308 18.00 -17.94 -31.67
CA PRO A 308 16.61 -17.99 -31.22
C PRO A 308 16.32 -17.07 -30.02
N PHE A 309 17.27 -16.94 -29.10
CA PHE A 309 17.13 -16.04 -27.94
C PHE A 309 17.21 -14.57 -28.33
N ILE A 310 18.01 -14.25 -29.34
CA ILE A 310 18.07 -12.89 -29.92
C ILE A 310 16.76 -12.56 -30.63
N GLU A 311 16.24 -13.47 -31.46
CA GLU A 311 14.95 -13.26 -32.14
C GLU A 311 13.81 -13.08 -31.13
N GLU A 312 13.78 -13.88 -30.07
CA GLU A 312 12.77 -13.75 -28.99
C GLU A 312 12.89 -12.38 -28.31
N PHE A 313 14.09 -11.91 -27.99
CA PHE A 313 14.30 -10.57 -27.44
C PHE A 313 13.76 -9.48 -28.37
N LEU A 314 14.13 -9.53 -29.66
CA LEU A 314 13.67 -8.56 -30.65
C LEU A 314 12.15 -8.61 -30.81
N GLN A 315 11.55 -9.79 -30.81
CA GLN A 315 10.10 -9.98 -30.91
C GLN A 315 9.38 -9.39 -29.69
N ILE A 316 9.89 -9.63 -28.47
CA ILE A 316 9.30 -9.06 -27.25
C ILE A 316 9.35 -7.54 -27.31
N PHE A 317 10.52 -6.93 -27.57
CA PHE A 317 10.63 -5.47 -27.65
C PHE A 317 9.81 -4.88 -28.80
N THR A 318 9.72 -5.55 -29.94
CA THR A 318 8.86 -5.15 -31.07
C THR A 318 7.39 -5.08 -30.66
N SER A 319 6.92 -6.02 -29.83
CA SER A 319 5.53 -6.05 -29.37
C SER A 319 5.17 -4.89 -28.44
N VAL A 320 6.14 -4.30 -27.74
CA VAL A 320 5.90 -3.25 -26.74
C VAL A 320 6.31 -1.84 -27.20
N LEU A 321 6.73 -1.67 -28.47
CA LEU A 321 7.19 -0.37 -29.00
C LEU A 321 6.17 0.77 -28.89
N GLN A 322 4.87 0.44 -28.91
CA GLN A 322 3.80 1.43 -28.83
C GLN A 322 3.53 1.89 -27.39
N GLU A 323 3.98 1.14 -26.39
CA GLU A 323 3.76 1.39 -24.97
C GLU A 323 4.82 2.36 -24.43
N ARG A 324 4.71 3.63 -24.83
CA ARG A 324 5.73 4.66 -24.59
C ARG A 324 5.95 4.93 -23.09
N ARG A 325 4.88 5.01 -22.29
CA ARG A 325 5.01 5.28 -20.85
C ARG A 325 5.70 4.10 -20.15
N PHE A 326 5.35 2.87 -20.50
CA PHE A 326 6.02 1.68 -19.99
C PHE A 326 7.51 1.66 -20.39
N LEU A 327 7.82 1.84 -21.68
CA LEU A 327 9.20 1.78 -22.18
C LEU A 327 10.11 2.82 -21.52
N ARG A 328 9.62 4.04 -21.32
CA ARG A 328 10.37 5.09 -20.62
C ARG A 328 10.68 4.72 -19.18
N ASP A 329 9.68 4.25 -18.45
CA ASP A 329 9.85 3.87 -17.05
C ASP A 329 10.72 2.59 -16.91
N TYR A 330 10.67 1.68 -17.88
CA TYR A 330 11.55 0.52 -17.99
C TYR A 330 13.01 0.95 -18.22
N ASP A 331 13.26 1.79 -19.23
CA ASP A 331 14.61 2.28 -19.58
C ASP A 331 15.26 3.11 -18.45
N GLU A 332 14.45 3.77 -17.60
CA GLU A 332 14.95 4.45 -16.41
C GLU A 332 15.56 3.49 -15.37
N LEU A 333 15.01 2.27 -15.24
CA LEU A 333 15.46 1.28 -14.27
C LEU A 333 16.44 0.24 -14.85
N PHE A 334 16.23 -0.15 -16.10
CA PHE A 334 16.99 -1.15 -16.83
C PHE A 334 17.24 -0.62 -18.25
N PRO A 335 18.37 0.09 -18.48
CA PRO A 335 18.65 0.71 -19.76
C PRO A 335 18.65 -0.31 -20.91
N VAL A 336 17.80 -0.09 -21.91
CA VAL A 336 17.65 -1.03 -23.04
C VAL A 336 18.94 -1.07 -23.87
N GLU A 337 19.68 0.04 -23.90
CA GLU A 337 20.98 0.16 -24.57
C GLU A 337 22.01 -0.85 -24.04
N ASP A 338 22.03 -1.09 -22.72
CA ASP A 338 22.97 -2.02 -22.09
C ASP A 338 22.68 -3.47 -22.53
N ASP A 339 21.41 -3.89 -22.49
CA ASP A 339 20.96 -5.21 -22.94
C ASP A 339 21.24 -5.42 -24.44
N VAL A 340 20.96 -4.41 -25.28
CA VAL A 340 21.26 -4.46 -26.72
C VAL A 340 22.76 -4.58 -26.97
N SER A 341 23.58 -3.86 -26.21
CA SER A 341 25.05 -3.94 -26.33
C SER A 341 25.56 -5.34 -25.97
N LEU A 342 24.95 -6.01 -24.98
CA LEU A 342 25.26 -7.39 -24.62
C LEU A 342 24.99 -8.35 -25.78
N LEU A 343 23.85 -8.19 -26.46
CA LEU A 343 23.47 -9.01 -27.62
C LEU A 343 24.42 -8.79 -28.81
N GLN A 344 24.82 -7.55 -29.06
CA GLN A 344 25.79 -7.20 -30.11
C GLN A 344 27.19 -7.75 -29.82
N GLN A 345 27.60 -7.80 -28.55
CA GLN A 345 28.86 -8.42 -28.14
C GLN A 345 28.83 -9.94 -28.29
N ALA A 346 27.69 -10.57 -28.01
CA ALA A 346 27.53 -12.02 -28.08
C ALA A 346 27.40 -12.56 -29.52
N SER A 347 26.80 -11.80 -30.43
CA SER A 347 26.53 -12.22 -31.82
C SER A 347 27.12 -11.25 -32.84
N SER A 348 28.13 -11.68 -33.58
CA SER A 348 28.68 -10.92 -34.71
C SER A 348 27.71 -10.78 -35.89
N ALA A 349 26.61 -11.53 -35.90
CA ALA A 349 25.59 -11.49 -36.93
C ALA A 349 24.44 -10.51 -36.61
N LEU A 350 24.41 -9.91 -35.42
CA LEU A 350 23.44 -8.89 -35.06
C LEU A 350 23.98 -7.53 -35.51
N ASP A 351 23.47 -7.02 -36.62
CA ASP A 351 23.80 -5.69 -37.13
C ASP A 351 22.95 -4.60 -36.45
N GLU A 352 23.51 -3.39 -36.39
CA GLU A 352 22.91 -2.23 -35.75
C GLU A 352 21.50 -1.93 -36.29
N THR A 353 21.22 -2.25 -37.55
CA THR A 353 19.92 -1.99 -38.19
C THR A 353 18.77 -2.76 -37.53
N ARG A 354 19.05 -3.94 -36.97
CA ARG A 354 18.05 -4.80 -36.32
C ARG A 354 17.67 -4.37 -34.91
N THR A 355 18.44 -3.48 -34.30
CA THR A 355 18.17 -2.95 -32.96
C THR A 355 17.91 -1.44 -32.97
N ALA A 356 18.28 -0.74 -34.04
CA ALA A 356 18.11 0.71 -34.17
C ALA A 356 16.66 1.17 -33.98
N TYR A 357 15.67 0.45 -34.51
CA TYR A 357 14.26 0.82 -34.34
C TYR A 357 13.79 0.72 -32.88
N ILE A 358 14.38 -0.19 -32.08
CA ILE A 358 14.07 -0.34 -30.66
C ILE A 358 14.63 0.86 -29.90
N LEU A 359 15.91 1.19 -30.12
CA LEU A 359 16.56 2.33 -29.48
C LEU A 359 15.89 3.66 -29.86
N GLN A 360 15.53 3.82 -31.13
CA GLN A 360 14.77 4.98 -31.59
C GLN A 360 13.38 5.07 -30.94
N ALA A 361 12.70 3.93 -30.74
CA ALA A 361 11.42 3.93 -30.04
C ALA A 361 11.58 4.35 -28.57
N VAL A 362 12.63 3.87 -27.88
CA VAL A 362 12.97 4.29 -26.52
C VAL A 362 13.28 5.79 -26.47
N GLU A 363 14.08 6.31 -27.39
CA GLU A 363 14.36 7.74 -27.49
C GLU A 363 13.07 8.56 -27.70
N SER A 364 12.20 8.12 -28.62
CA SER A 364 10.90 8.75 -28.86
C SER A 364 9.96 8.69 -27.65
N ALA A 365 10.11 7.70 -26.77
CA ALA A 365 9.34 7.59 -25.53
C ALA A 365 9.80 8.60 -24.46
N TRP A 366 11.04 9.07 -24.54
CA TRP A 366 11.58 10.16 -23.73
C TRP A 366 11.28 11.55 -24.29
N GLU A 367 10.95 11.67 -25.57
CA GLU A 367 10.60 12.97 -26.18
C GLU A 367 9.40 13.62 -25.47
N GLY A 368 9.63 14.80 -24.88
CA GLY A 368 8.61 15.56 -24.15
C GLY A 368 8.62 15.40 -22.62
N VAL A 369 9.56 14.63 -22.05
CA VAL A 369 9.75 14.50 -20.60
C VAL A 369 11.24 14.63 -20.26
N ASP A 370 11.59 15.43 -19.24
CA ASP A 370 12.99 15.66 -18.86
C ASP A 370 13.69 14.35 -18.47
N ARG A 371 14.67 13.94 -19.30
CA ARG A 371 15.52 12.78 -19.04
C ARG A 371 16.49 13.11 -17.92
N LYS A 372 16.24 12.60 -16.71
CA LYS A 372 17.26 12.52 -15.65
C LYS A 372 18.25 11.40 -15.99
N LYS A 373 19.13 11.66 -16.95
CA LYS A 373 20.18 10.72 -17.33
C LYS A 373 21.11 10.56 -16.12
N GLY A 374 21.10 9.39 -15.49
CA GLY A 374 22.14 9.01 -14.54
C GLY A 374 23.48 9.12 -15.26
N GLN A 375 24.43 9.86 -14.68
CA GLN A 375 25.79 9.90 -15.19
C GLN A 375 26.38 8.50 -15.12
N ALA A 376 26.38 7.80 -16.25
CA ALA A 376 27.28 6.68 -16.47
C ALA A 376 28.71 7.25 -16.39
N VAL A 377 29.45 6.83 -15.37
CA VAL A 377 30.89 7.04 -15.28
C VAL A 377 31.49 6.31 -16.49
N LYS A 378 31.81 7.05 -17.54
CA LYS A 378 32.66 6.57 -18.62
C LYS A 378 34.09 6.50 -18.09
N ASP A 379 34.54 5.31 -17.74
CA ASP A 379 35.97 5.01 -17.66
C ASP A 379 36.57 5.17 -19.07
N PRO A 380 37.59 6.03 -19.27
CA PRO A 380 38.33 6.04 -20.52
C PRO A 380 39.26 4.84 -20.57
N ALA A 381 38.98 3.94 -21.51
CA ALA A 381 39.74 2.74 -21.81
C ALA A 381 41.23 3.01 -22.05
N ALA A 382 42.06 2.20 -21.39
CA ALA A 382 43.49 2.09 -21.65
C ALA A 382 43.79 1.19 -22.86
N SER A 383 44.82 1.60 -23.60
CA SER A 383 45.69 0.81 -24.47
C SER A 383 45.21 0.43 -25.88
N LYS A 384 45.72 1.15 -26.89
CA LYS A 384 46.51 0.53 -27.97
C LYS A 384 47.68 1.43 -28.33
N GLY A 385 48.88 0.85 -28.27
CA GLY A 385 50.13 1.51 -28.65
C GLY A 385 50.45 1.41 -30.14
N ALA A 386 51.32 2.35 -30.53
CA ALA A 386 52.26 2.33 -31.66
C ALA A 386 51.73 2.32 -33.11
N SER A 387 51.80 3.48 -33.77
CA SER A 387 52.87 3.75 -34.78
C SER A 387 52.77 5.15 -35.40
N ALA A 388 53.81 5.94 -35.15
CA ALA A 388 54.66 6.66 -36.12
C ALA A 388 54.03 7.49 -37.29
N ILE A 389 54.45 8.77 -37.31
CA ILE A 389 54.98 9.58 -38.45
C ILE A 389 54.07 10.67 -39.09
N VAL A 390 54.43 11.93 -38.73
CA VAL A 390 54.82 13.09 -39.58
C VAL A 390 53.76 14.09 -40.11
N GLU A 391 54.00 15.37 -39.71
CA GLU A 391 53.82 16.70 -40.35
C GLU A 391 52.48 17.02 -41.03
N SER A 392 51.96 18.23 -41.13
CA SER A 392 52.27 19.64 -40.81
C SER A 392 50.94 20.36 -41.20
N THR A 393 50.53 21.52 -40.71
CA THR A 393 50.95 22.88 -41.04
C THR A 393 49.89 23.82 -40.46
N ALA A 394 50.31 25.03 -40.10
CA ALA A 394 49.52 26.14 -39.59
C ALA A 394 48.64 26.82 -40.66
N GLU A 395 47.67 27.62 -40.19
CA GLU A 395 47.28 28.99 -40.61
C GLU A 395 45.81 29.23 -40.19
N ASN A 396 45.52 30.06 -39.18
CA ASN A 396 45.42 31.54 -39.14
C ASN A 396 44.21 32.16 -39.86
N GLY A 397 43.53 33.06 -39.12
CA GLY A 397 42.72 34.18 -39.64
C GLY A 397 41.22 33.94 -39.62
N GLU A 398 40.47 34.43 -38.62
CA GLU A 398 39.78 35.75 -38.63
C GLU A 398 38.46 35.66 -39.45
N ASP A 399 37.27 36.10 -39.03
CA ASP A 399 36.99 37.26 -38.19
C ASP A 399 35.49 37.36 -37.76
N LEU A 400 35.29 38.11 -36.67
CA LEU A 400 34.19 39.05 -36.36
C LEU A 400 32.70 38.62 -36.22
N GLY A 401 32.12 39.06 -35.09
CA GLY A 401 30.71 39.42 -34.98
C GLY A 401 30.12 39.38 -33.56
N ALA A 402 30.70 40.09 -32.58
CA ALA A 402 30.10 41.27 -31.94
C ALA A 402 28.75 41.04 -31.21
N CYS A 403 28.76 41.03 -29.86
CA CYS A 403 28.28 42.13 -28.98
C CYS A 403 26.78 41.95 -28.59
N VAL A 404 26.23 42.17 -27.38
CA VAL A 404 26.52 42.89 -26.12
C VAL A 404 25.55 42.29 -25.07
N GLY A 405 25.91 42.29 -23.76
CA GLY A 405 24.88 42.43 -22.72
C GLY A 405 25.01 41.60 -21.44
N ALA A 406 25.92 42.04 -20.57
CA ALA A 406 25.93 41.90 -19.11
C ALA A 406 24.74 41.22 -18.40
N ALA A 407 25.01 40.08 -17.76
CA ALA A 407 24.56 39.80 -16.41
C ALA A 407 25.66 38.99 -15.71
N ALA A 408 26.32 39.60 -14.72
CA ALA A 408 27.35 38.96 -13.91
C ALA A 408 26.75 37.77 -13.14
N ALA A 409 27.04 36.55 -13.59
CA ALA A 409 26.84 35.35 -12.80
C ALA A 409 27.99 35.26 -11.76
N PRO A 410 27.70 35.02 -10.48
CA PRO A 410 28.75 34.86 -9.49
C PRO A 410 29.59 33.63 -9.84
N ILE A 411 30.92 33.78 -9.80
CA ILE A 411 31.90 32.69 -9.92
C ILE A 411 31.46 31.57 -8.97
N ALA A 412 31.28 30.36 -9.50
CA ALA A 412 30.85 29.21 -8.74
C ALA A 412 31.79 28.99 -7.56
N ARG A 413 31.27 29.08 -6.33
CA ARG A 413 32.04 28.74 -5.12
C ARG A 413 32.21 27.23 -5.10
N VAL A 414 33.41 26.75 -5.42
CA VAL A 414 33.77 25.34 -5.29
C VAL A 414 33.63 24.94 -3.82
N SER A 415 32.85 23.88 -3.53
CA SER A 415 32.45 23.56 -2.16
C SER A 415 33.15 22.32 -1.61
N GLY A 416 33.58 22.41 -0.34
CA GLY A 416 34.01 21.31 0.53
C GLY A 416 35.05 20.36 -0.07
N VAL A 417 34.57 19.23 -0.58
CA VAL A 417 35.40 18.09 -1.00
C VAL A 417 36.25 18.40 -2.23
N GLU A 418 35.69 19.15 -3.19
CA GLU A 418 36.44 19.58 -4.39
C GLU A 418 37.54 20.57 -4.02
N LEU A 419 37.27 21.46 -3.08
CA LEU A 419 38.23 22.45 -2.58
C LEU A 419 39.39 21.77 -1.82
N ASP A 420 39.08 20.74 -1.03
CA ASP A 420 40.10 19.95 -0.31
C ASP A 420 40.97 19.14 -1.28
N SER A 421 40.40 18.64 -2.38
CA SER A 421 41.14 17.96 -3.45
C SER A 421 42.13 18.91 -4.14
N LEU A 422 41.68 20.11 -4.52
CA LEU A 422 42.53 21.12 -5.16
C LEU A 422 43.65 21.61 -4.22
N ILE A 423 43.35 21.82 -2.94
CA ILE A 423 44.37 22.20 -1.94
C ILE A 423 45.39 21.06 -1.77
N SER A 424 44.95 19.81 -1.72
CA SER A 424 45.84 18.65 -1.58
C SER A 424 46.77 18.51 -2.79
N GLN A 425 46.26 18.71 -4.01
CA GLN A 425 47.09 18.67 -5.24
C GLN A 425 48.23 19.70 -5.22
N VAL A 426 47.96 20.94 -4.77
CA VAL A 426 49.00 21.97 -4.66
C VAL A 426 49.96 21.64 -3.51
N LYS A 427 49.46 21.12 -2.40
CA LYS A 427 50.25 20.77 -1.21
C LYS A 427 51.16 19.55 -1.43
N ASP A 428 50.74 18.57 -2.23
CA ASP A 428 51.55 17.40 -2.58
C ASP A 428 52.80 17.79 -3.39
N LEU A 429 52.71 18.85 -4.20
CA LEU A 429 53.83 19.39 -4.97
C LEU A 429 54.68 20.38 -4.14
N LEU A 430 54.06 21.14 -3.22
CA LEU A 430 54.70 22.14 -2.39
C LEU A 430 54.34 21.94 -0.90
N PRO A 431 55.00 20.99 -0.20
CA PRO A 431 54.64 20.61 1.17
C PRO A 431 54.94 21.67 2.23
N ASP A 432 55.76 22.66 1.90
CA ASP A 432 56.15 23.74 2.82
C ASP A 432 55.10 24.85 2.95
N LEU A 433 54.04 24.83 2.12
CA LEU A 433 52.98 25.84 2.11
C LEU A 433 51.81 25.45 3.01
N GLY A 434 51.28 26.43 3.74
CA GLY A 434 50.10 26.25 4.59
C GLY A 434 48.81 26.18 3.76
N GLU A 435 47.88 25.29 4.15
CA GLU A 435 46.60 25.10 3.46
C GLU A 435 45.73 26.36 3.39
N GLY A 436 45.86 27.27 4.38
CA GLY A 436 45.14 28.55 4.37
C GLY A 436 45.70 29.54 3.36
N PHE A 437 47.01 29.49 3.11
CA PHE A 437 47.66 30.28 2.05
C PHE A 437 47.28 29.77 0.66
N ILE A 438 47.29 28.45 0.47
CA ILE A 438 46.88 27.80 -0.79
C ILE A 438 45.42 28.13 -1.13
N LEU A 439 44.53 28.12 -0.12
CA LEU A 439 43.12 28.50 -0.30
C LEU A 439 42.97 29.94 -0.80
N ALA A 440 43.68 30.90 -0.19
CA ALA A 440 43.64 32.29 -0.61
C ALA A 440 44.18 32.49 -2.04
N CYS A 441 45.19 31.72 -2.45
CA CYS A 441 45.66 31.72 -3.83
C CYS A 441 44.63 31.11 -4.80
N LEU A 442 44.01 29.99 -4.44
CA LEU A 442 42.98 29.36 -5.26
C LEU A 442 41.73 30.26 -5.43
N GLU A 443 41.34 31.03 -4.41
CA GLU A 443 40.23 31.98 -4.51
C GLU A 443 40.51 33.12 -5.51
N GLU A 444 41.74 33.64 -5.53
CA GLU A 444 42.12 34.76 -6.42
C GLU A 444 42.34 34.32 -7.87
N TYR A 445 42.88 33.12 -8.11
CA TYR A 445 43.15 32.59 -9.44
C TYR A 445 42.01 31.70 -9.99
N GLY A 446 40.80 31.80 -9.44
CA GLY A 446 39.61 31.14 -9.99
C GLY A 446 39.58 29.63 -9.86
N TYR A 447 40.20 29.08 -8.81
CA TYR A 447 40.30 27.64 -8.47
C TYR A 447 41.08 26.78 -9.47
N ASP A 448 41.95 27.39 -10.28
CA ASP A 448 42.85 26.68 -11.19
C ASP A 448 44.19 26.35 -10.50
N THR A 449 44.50 25.07 -10.34
CA THR A 449 45.70 24.57 -9.64
C THR A 449 46.97 24.84 -10.42
N GLU A 450 46.94 24.74 -11.76
CA GLU A 450 48.13 24.92 -12.59
C GLU A 450 48.61 26.37 -12.59
N GLN A 451 47.67 27.31 -12.66
CA GLN A 451 47.98 28.74 -12.58
C GLN A 451 48.52 29.13 -11.20
N VAL A 452 47.97 28.58 -10.12
CA VAL A 452 48.47 28.81 -8.76
C VAL A 452 49.89 28.28 -8.61
N ILE A 453 50.16 27.05 -9.05
CA ILE A 453 51.50 26.44 -8.98
C ILE A 453 52.50 27.25 -9.80
N ASN A 454 52.15 27.62 -11.04
CA ASN A 454 53.06 28.36 -11.91
C ASN A 454 53.37 29.76 -11.36
N ASN A 455 52.37 30.48 -10.86
CA ASN A 455 52.57 31.82 -10.29
C ASN A 455 53.34 31.80 -8.96
N ILE A 456 53.23 30.72 -8.17
CA ILE A 456 54.04 30.52 -6.96
C ILE A 456 55.50 30.19 -7.33
N LEU A 457 55.74 29.37 -8.35
CA LEU A 457 57.09 28.99 -8.78
C LEU A 457 57.84 30.13 -9.51
N GLU A 458 57.11 30.98 -10.23
CA GLU A 458 57.69 32.12 -10.96
C GLU A 458 57.83 33.40 -10.10
N ASP A 459 57.48 33.37 -8.80
CA ASP A 459 57.43 34.52 -7.89
C ASP A 459 56.60 35.70 -8.45
N LYS A 460 55.54 35.41 -9.23
CA LYS A 460 54.62 36.39 -9.83
C LYS A 460 53.28 36.47 -9.09
N LEU A 461 53.32 36.41 -7.76
CA LEU A 461 52.14 36.53 -6.93
C LEU A 461 51.63 37.98 -6.87
N VAL A 462 50.31 38.15 -6.79
CA VAL A 462 49.68 39.47 -6.59
C VAL A 462 50.23 40.09 -5.29
N PRO A 463 50.52 41.41 -5.23
CA PRO A 463 51.15 42.05 -4.06
C PRO A 463 50.42 41.90 -2.73
N HIS A 464 49.14 41.49 -2.75
CA HIS A 464 48.34 41.21 -1.57
C HIS A 464 48.55 39.79 -1.01
N LEU A 465 48.90 38.82 -1.87
CA LEU A 465 49.18 37.44 -1.47
C LEU A 465 50.63 37.28 -0.99
N ASP A 466 51.59 38.01 -1.54
CA ASP A 466 53.00 37.91 -1.12
C ASP A 466 53.26 38.48 0.30
N LYS A 467 52.34 39.27 0.83
CA LYS A 467 52.37 39.77 2.22
C LYS A 467 51.74 38.81 3.25
N LEU A 468 51.04 37.77 2.81
CA LEU A 468 50.43 36.79 3.70
C LEU A 468 51.49 35.79 4.18
N ASP A 469 51.31 35.26 5.39
CA ASP A 469 52.20 34.24 5.93
C ASP A 469 52.05 32.94 5.13
N ARG A 470 53.13 32.52 4.45
CA ARG A 470 53.18 31.31 3.62
C ARG A 470 52.90 30.03 4.42
N ARG A 471 52.95 30.08 5.76
CA ARG A 471 52.65 28.94 6.66
C ARG A 471 51.24 29.00 7.29
N MET A 472 50.38 29.92 6.85
CA MET A 472 49.03 30.07 7.39
C MET A 472 48.22 28.77 7.25
N GLN A 473 47.76 28.22 8.38
CA GLN A 473 46.90 27.04 8.42
C GLN A 473 45.42 27.42 8.28
N ARG A 474 44.63 26.53 7.67
CA ARG A 474 43.18 26.73 7.49
C ARG A 474 42.45 26.61 8.83
N GLN A 475 41.60 27.58 9.15
CA GLN A 475 40.67 27.47 10.28
C GLN A 475 39.45 26.66 9.86
N LEU A 476 39.38 25.40 10.28
CA LEU A 476 38.18 24.56 10.08
C LEU A 476 37.04 25.11 10.95
N LYS A 477 36.07 25.78 10.35
CA LYS A 477 34.74 25.88 10.96
C LYS A 477 34.05 24.54 10.69
N ALA A 478 33.75 23.81 11.76
CA ALA A 478 32.96 22.60 11.66
C ALA A 478 31.54 23.00 11.25
N ASP A 479 31.21 22.88 9.97
CA ASP A 479 29.83 23.04 9.52
C ASP A 479 29.02 21.87 10.10
N PRO A 480 27.90 22.15 10.80
CA PRO A 480 27.08 21.10 11.37
C PRO A 480 26.56 20.21 10.24
N THR A 481 26.72 18.90 10.40
CA THR A 481 26.22 17.89 9.46
C THR A 481 24.80 18.20 9.00
N PRO A 482 24.46 18.01 7.71
CA PRO A 482 23.15 18.36 7.14
C PRO A 482 21.96 17.67 7.82
N LEU A 483 22.22 16.62 8.60
CA LEU A 483 21.25 15.91 9.45
C LEU A 483 20.74 16.74 10.63
N VAL A 484 21.43 17.80 11.07
CA VAL A 484 20.98 18.68 12.16
C VAL A 484 20.08 19.79 11.60
N SER A 485 20.42 20.34 10.44
CA SER A 485 19.66 21.43 9.78
C SER A 485 18.30 20.98 9.20
N SER A 486 18.12 19.68 8.95
CA SER A 486 16.91 19.08 8.36
C SER A 486 15.90 18.56 9.39
N ARG A 487 16.19 18.67 10.70
CA ARG A 487 15.30 18.20 11.77
C ARG A 487 14.30 19.28 12.15
N CYS A 488 13.01 19.02 11.93
CA CYS A 488 11.92 19.83 12.47
C CYS A 488 11.37 19.18 13.75
N ASN A 489 11.88 19.56 14.91
CA ASN A 489 11.34 19.15 16.21
C ASN A 489 10.55 20.31 16.86
N VAL A 490 9.70 19.99 17.85
CA VAL A 490 8.84 20.99 18.54
C VAL A 490 9.65 22.06 19.27
N PHE A 491 10.91 21.77 19.60
CA PHE A 491 11.82 22.66 20.33
C PHE A 491 12.89 23.28 19.42
N GLN A 492 12.71 23.28 18.10
CA GLN A 492 13.71 23.75 17.16
C GLN A 492 13.98 25.25 17.37
N ASN A 493 15.24 25.61 17.62
CA ASN A 493 15.67 26.98 17.94
C ASN A 493 15.06 27.57 19.23
N ASP A 494 14.46 26.76 20.09
CA ASP A 494 13.99 27.17 21.42
C ASP A 494 15.11 26.98 22.47
N GLU A 495 14.92 27.53 23.66
CA GLU A 495 15.77 27.39 24.85
C GLU A 495 16.01 25.93 25.26
N PHE A 496 15.18 25.00 24.75
CA PHE A 496 15.27 23.55 24.97
C PHE A 496 15.89 22.74 23.84
N ASP A 497 16.45 23.39 22.82
CA ASP A 497 17.06 22.72 21.68
C ASP A 497 18.44 22.14 22.02
N VAL A 498 18.46 20.88 22.44
CA VAL A 498 19.67 20.13 22.85
C VAL A 498 20.63 19.87 21.68
N PHE A 499 20.19 20.03 20.43
CA PHE A 499 21.03 19.74 19.27
C PHE A 499 21.74 20.98 18.71
N SER A 500 21.21 22.18 18.98
CA SER A 500 21.86 23.44 18.61
C SER A 500 22.60 24.09 19.79
N ARG A 501 22.27 23.73 21.04
CA ARG A 501 22.91 24.24 22.25
C ARG A 501 23.36 23.11 23.17
N ASP A 502 24.61 23.18 23.63
CA ASP A 502 25.19 22.19 24.55
C ASP A 502 24.70 22.33 26.01
N ALA A 503 23.99 23.42 26.35
CA ALA A 503 23.49 23.69 27.69
C ALA A 503 22.00 24.02 27.66
N VAL A 504 21.21 23.26 28.43
CA VAL A 504 19.76 23.44 28.59
C VAL A 504 19.46 23.89 30.02
N ASP A 505 18.51 24.81 30.19
CA ASP A 505 18.07 25.27 31.51
C ASP A 505 17.25 24.18 32.23
N VAL A 506 17.94 23.44 33.11
CA VAL A 506 17.38 22.32 33.89
C VAL A 506 16.31 22.75 34.90
N SER A 507 16.15 24.04 35.17
CA SER A 507 15.14 24.55 36.14
C SER A 507 13.71 24.32 35.68
N ARG A 508 13.49 24.21 34.35
CA ARG A 508 12.17 23.94 33.74
C ARG A 508 11.91 22.46 33.47
N ILE A 509 12.91 21.58 33.69
CA ILE A 509 12.79 20.13 33.51
C ILE A 509 12.27 19.50 34.79
N GLN A 510 11.12 18.84 34.73
CA GLN A 510 10.55 18.14 35.88
C GLN A 510 10.18 16.70 35.53
N LYS A 511 10.73 15.75 36.29
CA LYS A 511 10.44 14.31 36.12
C LYS A 511 9.26 13.92 37.02
N GLY A 512 8.09 13.72 36.42
CA GLY A 512 6.86 13.30 37.10
C GLY A 512 5.80 14.40 37.26
N LYS A 513 4.67 14.11 37.94
CA LYS A 513 3.60 15.10 38.18
C LYS A 513 4.11 16.24 39.06
N ARG A 514 3.96 17.48 38.59
CA ARG A 514 4.33 18.72 39.29
C ARG A 514 3.77 18.68 40.72
N ARG A 515 4.65 18.67 41.72
CA ARG A 515 4.27 18.84 43.12
C ARG A 515 4.60 20.26 43.56
N GLU A 516 3.81 21.23 43.13
CA GLU A 516 3.59 22.45 43.91
C GLU A 516 2.37 23.27 43.44
N LYS A 517 1.40 23.39 44.36
CA LYS A 517 0.66 24.61 44.78
C LYS A 517 -0.30 25.38 43.86
N ASP A 518 -0.78 24.85 42.74
CA ASP A 518 -1.97 25.45 42.08
C ASP A 518 -3.07 24.43 41.80
N THR A 519 -4.17 24.55 42.53
CA THR A 519 -5.43 23.84 42.27
C THR A 519 -5.88 24.15 40.84
N THR A 520 -6.49 23.19 40.14
CA THR A 520 -7.01 23.37 38.75
C THR A 520 -7.86 24.64 38.57
N ARG A 521 -8.54 25.08 39.63
CA ARG A 521 -9.32 26.32 39.69
C ARG A 521 -8.49 27.61 39.62
N SER A 522 -7.26 27.61 40.15
CA SER A 522 -6.32 28.75 40.11
C SER A 522 -5.85 29.00 38.66
N LEU A 523 -5.46 27.92 37.96
CA LEU A 523 -4.99 27.97 36.56
C LEU A 523 -6.08 28.40 35.57
N VAL A 524 -7.34 28.00 35.79
CA VAL A 524 -8.48 28.41 34.94
C VAL A 524 -8.87 29.88 35.16
N ASN A 525 -8.59 30.42 36.34
CA ASN A 525 -8.88 31.82 36.66
C ASN A 525 -7.77 32.78 36.21
N ASP A 526 -6.60 32.27 35.85
CA ASP A 526 -5.50 33.09 35.35
C ASP A 526 -5.71 33.46 33.87
N LYS A 527 -6.42 34.58 33.66
CA LYS A 527 -6.74 35.13 32.33
C LYS A 527 -5.67 36.07 31.79
N GLN A 528 -4.45 36.08 32.33
CA GLN A 528 -3.37 36.97 31.87
C GLN A 528 -3.04 36.75 30.39
N LEU A 529 -2.89 35.49 29.95
CA LEU A 529 -2.67 35.13 28.54
C LEU A 529 -3.81 35.58 27.61
N VAL A 530 -5.06 35.51 28.08
CA VAL A 530 -6.23 35.97 27.30
C VAL A 530 -6.18 37.48 27.11
N ARG A 531 -5.73 38.24 28.12
CA ARG A 531 -5.58 39.70 28.02
C ARG A 531 -4.44 40.10 27.09
N GLU A 532 -3.31 39.40 27.13
CA GLU A 532 -2.18 39.64 26.21
C GLU A 532 -2.55 39.35 24.76
N GLN A 533 -3.25 38.23 24.52
CA GLN A 533 -3.68 37.88 23.17
C GLN A 533 -4.81 38.77 22.63
N ARG A 534 -5.59 39.41 23.50
CA ARG A 534 -6.68 40.33 23.09
C ARG A 534 -6.17 41.50 22.27
N GLN A 535 -4.99 42.05 22.58
CA GLN A 535 -4.35 43.08 21.76
C GLN A 535 -3.94 42.56 20.39
N ARG A 536 -3.45 41.31 20.33
CA ARG A 536 -3.07 40.66 19.07
C ARG A 536 -4.29 40.37 18.20
N TYR A 537 -5.40 39.93 18.79
CA TYR A 537 -6.67 39.73 18.07
C TYR A 537 -7.34 41.04 17.66
N SER A 538 -7.18 42.11 18.44
CA SER A 538 -7.64 43.47 18.09
C SER A 538 -6.97 44.01 16.81
N GLN A 539 -5.76 43.59 16.48
CA GLN A 539 -5.08 44.00 15.24
C GLN A 539 -5.73 43.40 13.98
N TYR A 540 -6.48 42.30 14.11
CA TYR A 540 -7.23 41.68 13.02
C TYR A 540 -8.67 42.22 12.91
N SER A 541 -9.04 43.21 13.73
CA SER A 541 -10.37 43.84 13.77
C SER A 541 -10.58 44.90 12.67
N VAL A 542 -9.99 44.72 11.49
CA VAL A 542 -10.14 45.67 10.38
C VAL A 542 -11.24 45.18 9.44
N VAL A 543 -12.31 45.98 9.39
CA VAL A 543 -13.43 46.06 8.43
C VAL A 543 -14.80 45.69 9.02
N LEU A 544 -15.44 46.67 9.67
CA LEU A 544 -16.68 47.26 9.16
C LEU A 544 -16.70 48.74 9.57
N GLU A 545 -17.00 49.59 8.59
CA GLU A 545 -16.89 51.04 8.60
C GLU A 545 -17.97 51.66 9.51
N GLU A 546 -17.58 52.16 10.68
CA GLU A 546 -18.46 52.96 11.55
C GLU A 546 -18.64 54.36 10.94
N LEU A 547 -19.84 54.66 10.44
CA LEU A 547 -20.23 56.02 10.08
C LEU A 547 -20.40 56.88 11.35
N PRO A 548 -19.87 58.12 11.39
CA PRO A 548 -19.81 58.90 12.62
C PRO A 548 -21.14 59.63 12.87
N LEU A 549 -21.83 59.28 13.95
CA LEU A 549 -22.94 60.09 14.49
C LEU A 549 -22.47 60.94 15.68
N GLN A 550 -22.88 62.20 15.65
CA GLN A 550 -22.41 63.28 16.51
C GLN A 550 -22.77 63.09 18.00
N PRO A 551 -21.99 63.68 18.93
CA PRO A 551 -22.18 63.51 20.36
C PRO A 551 -23.31 64.42 20.85
N GLY A 552 -24.35 63.85 21.48
CA GLY A 552 -25.35 64.68 22.17
C GLY A 552 -26.74 64.10 22.43
N ALA A 553 -27.08 62.91 21.93
CA ALA A 553 -28.38 62.30 22.22
C ALA A 553 -28.20 60.97 22.95
N ALA A 554 -27.78 61.07 24.22
CA ALA A 554 -27.87 59.97 25.17
C ALA A 554 -29.18 60.13 25.95
N GLN A 555 -30.18 59.30 25.66
CA GLN A 555 -31.25 59.02 26.62
C GLN A 555 -31.84 57.62 26.38
N ASP A 556 -31.57 56.75 27.36
CA ASP A 556 -32.36 55.63 27.88
C ASP A 556 -33.40 54.97 26.96
N TYR A 557 -33.06 53.77 26.48
CA TYR A 557 -34.03 52.68 26.32
C TYR A 557 -33.39 51.37 26.80
N GLU A 558 -33.53 51.11 28.10
CA GLU A 558 -33.69 49.75 28.63
C GLU A 558 -34.92 49.11 27.95
N ASP A 559 -34.89 47.78 27.78
CA ASP A 559 -35.90 46.92 27.14
C ASP A 559 -35.95 46.90 25.59
N TYR A 560 -35.09 46.08 24.99
CA TYR A 560 -35.47 45.33 23.78
C TYR A 560 -35.41 43.84 24.10
N GLU A 561 -36.60 43.28 24.29
CA GLU A 561 -36.89 41.85 24.32
C GLU A 561 -36.40 41.24 23.00
N ASP A 562 -35.45 40.32 23.06
CA ASP A 562 -34.95 39.53 21.93
C ASP A 562 -35.90 38.36 21.61
N GLU A 563 -37.21 38.57 21.77
CA GLU A 563 -38.23 37.65 21.27
C GLU A 563 -38.11 37.63 19.74
N TYR A 564 -37.45 36.58 19.27
CA TYR A 564 -37.18 36.35 17.87
C TYR A 564 -38.53 36.19 17.14
N ASP A 565 -38.91 37.22 16.38
CA ASP A 565 -40.12 37.24 15.56
C ASP A 565 -40.00 36.19 14.44
N ASP A 566 -40.56 35.01 14.68
CA ASP A 566 -40.56 33.86 13.78
C ASP A 566 -41.64 33.94 12.68
N THR A 567 -42.31 35.08 12.55
CA THR A 567 -43.39 35.33 11.57
C THR A 567 -42.93 35.20 10.11
N TYR A 568 -41.62 35.29 9.82
CA TYR A 568 -41.08 35.15 8.46
C TYR A 568 -40.31 33.86 8.19
N ASP A 569 -40.08 32.99 9.19
CA ASP A 569 -39.36 31.72 9.01
C ASP A 569 -40.25 30.63 8.34
N GLY A 570 -41.56 30.91 8.21
CA GLY A 570 -42.51 30.06 7.50
C GLY A 570 -42.59 30.28 5.99
N ASN A 571 -41.95 31.33 5.46
CA ASN A 571 -42.05 31.64 4.03
C ASN A 571 -40.81 31.15 3.28
N GLN A 572 -41.04 30.16 2.43
CA GLN A 572 -40.10 29.59 1.47
C GLN A 572 -39.64 30.63 0.44
N VAL A 573 -38.79 31.58 0.83
CA VAL A 573 -38.12 32.50 -0.10
C VAL A 573 -36.75 31.93 -0.44
N GLY A 574 -36.64 31.37 -1.65
CA GLY A 574 -35.39 30.84 -2.21
C GLY A 574 -35.56 29.58 -3.06
N ALA A 575 -36.75 28.99 -3.14
CA ALA A 575 -37.00 27.79 -3.95
C ALA A 575 -37.47 28.15 -5.38
N ASN A 576 -36.84 29.12 -6.04
CA ASN A 576 -37.27 29.52 -7.39
C ASN A 576 -36.20 30.17 -8.27
N ASP A 577 -34.93 29.80 -8.15
CA ASP A 577 -33.94 30.12 -9.19
C ASP A 577 -33.11 28.89 -9.60
N ALA A 578 -33.45 28.39 -10.80
CA ALA A 578 -32.62 27.63 -11.73
C ALA A 578 -32.26 26.17 -11.40
N ASP A 579 -33.26 25.28 -11.36
CA ASP A 579 -33.08 23.90 -11.82
C ASP A 579 -33.52 23.84 -13.30
N SER A 580 -32.59 23.49 -14.19
CA SER A 580 -32.85 23.34 -15.62
C SER A 580 -33.88 22.22 -15.88
N ASP A 581 -34.74 22.44 -16.88
CA ASP A 581 -35.91 21.64 -17.30
C ASP A 581 -35.63 20.13 -17.58
N ASP A 582 -34.37 19.69 -17.55
CA ASP A 582 -33.97 18.31 -17.89
C ASP A 582 -34.08 17.29 -16.73
N GLU A 583 -34.23 17.72 -15.47
CA GLU A 583 -34.33 16.78 -14.33
C GLU A 583 -35.76 16.29 -14.00
N LEU A 584 -36.80 16.86 -14.63
CA LEU A 584 -38.19 16.46 -14.37
C LEU A 584 -38.67 15.26 -15.20
N ILE A 585 -37.90 14.85 -16.22
CA ILE A 585 -38.23 13.71 -17.09
C ILE A 585 -37.64 12.40 -16.55
N SER A 586 -36.60 12.45 -15.73
CA SER A 586 -35.94 11.26 -15.16
C SER A 586 -36.63 10.68 -13.90
N ARG A 587 -37.55 11.42 -13.26
CA ARG A 587 -38.25 10.97 -12.04
C ARG A 587 -39.62 10.33 -12.27
N ARG A 588 -40.04 10.14 -13.53
CA ARG A 588 -41.28 9.43 -13.88
C ARG A 588 -41.00 8.39 -14.97
N PRO A 589 -40.95 7.08 -14.69
CA PRO A 589 -40.95 6.09 -15.76
C PRO A 589 -42.27 6.19 -16.53
N PHE A 590 -42.18 6.41 -17.85
CA PHE A 590 -43.33 6.46 -18.74
C PHE A 590 -44.03 5.09 -18.74
N THR A 591 -45.20 5.00 -18.12
CA THR A 591 -45.98 3.77 -18.10
C THR A 591 -46.84 3.71 -19.36
N ILE A 592 -46.44 2.90 -20.34
CA ILE A 592 -47.21 2.66 -21.57
C ILE A 592 -48.58 2.06 -21.18
N PRO A 593 -49.71 2.68 -21.56
CA PRO A 593 -51.05 2.15 -21.32
C PRO A 593 -51.18 0.73 -21.87
N GLN A 594 -51.88 -0.14 -21.13
CA GLN A 594 -51.95 -1.59 -21.38
C GLN A 594 -52.50 -1.99 -22.77
N VAL A 595 -53.16 -1.06 -23.48
CA VAL A 595 -53.68 -1.23 -24.84
C VAL A 595 -52.59 -1.08 -25.93
N LEU A 596 -51.45 -0.44 -25.60
CA LEU A 596 -50.37 -0.13 -26.54
C LEU A 596 -49.12 -1.01 -26.38
N ARG A 597 -49.14 -2.01 -25.48
CA ARG A 597 -48.03 -2.99 -25.39
C ARG A 597 -48.17 -4.03 -26.51
N PRO A 598 -47.16 -4.21 -27.38
CA PRO A 598 -47.17 -5.29 -28.36
C PRO A 598 -47.07 -6.64 -27.63
N LYS A 599 -47.86 -7.63 -28.09
CA LYS A 599 -47.88 -8.99 -27.52
C LYS A 599 -46.59 -9.73 -27.91
N GLY A 600 -45.82 -10.11 -26.89
CA GLY A 600 -44.75 -11.10 -27.00
C GLY A 600 -43.35 -10.50 -26.94
N GLN A 601 -42.88 -10.20 -25.73
CA GLN A 601 -41.47 -10.09 -25.35
C GLN A 601 -41.42 -9.97 -23.82
N GLU A 602 -41.24 -11.11 -23.14
CA GLU A 602 -40.78 -11.18 -21.77
C GLU A 602 -39.29 -11.50 -21.84
N GLU A 603 -38.43 -10.51 -21.62
CA GLU A 603 -37.06 -10.74 -21.18
C GLU A 603 -36.87 -10.08 -19.83
N GLY A 604 -36.39 -10.88 -18.89
CA GLY A 604 -36.17 -10.54 -17.50
C GLY A 604 -35.00 -9.59 -17.34
N GLN A 605 -35.20 -8.62 -16.45
CA GLN A 605 -34.14 -7.86 -15.82
C GLN A 605 -34.31 -8.14 -14.33
N GLU A 606 -33.63 -9.19 -13.88
CA GLU A 606 -33.39 -9.49 -12.47
C GLU A 606 -32.30 -8.53 -11.99
N THR A 607 -32.66 -7.60 -11.13
CA THR A 607 -31.72 -6.95 -10.21
C THR A 607 -31.96 -7.61 -8.87
N GLU A 608 -31.21 -8.67 -8.60
CA GLU A 608 -31.13 -9.32 -7.31
C GLU A 608 -30.26 -8.45 -6.38
N GLU A 609 -30.89 -7.87 -5.37
CA GLU A 609 -30.24 -7.54 -4.10
C GLU A 609 -30.30 -8.83 -3.26
N GLU A 610 -29.17 -9.54 -3.17
CA GLU A 610 -28.94 -10.59 -2.18
C GLU A 610 -28.32 -9.93 -0.92
N ASP A 611 -29.13 -9.79 0.12
CA ASP A 611 -28.68 -9.98 1.49
C ASP A 611 -29.13 -11.38 1.90
N GLU A 612 -28.15 -12.28 2.06
CA GLU A 612 -28.30 -13.63 2.58
C GLU A 612 -28.61 -13.58 4.10
N GLU A 613 -29.81 -14.00 4.49
CA GLU A 613 -30.03 -14.75 5.74
C GLU A 613 -30.53 -16.15 5.34
N GLU A 614 -29.64 -17.13 5.43
CA GLU A 614 -29.97 -18.55 5.34
C GLU A 614 -30.86 -18.97 6.53
N GLU A 615 -32.15 -19.22 6.28
CA GLU A 615 -32.95 -20.16 7.08
C GLU A 615 -33.59 -21.20 6.14
N GLU A 616 -33.24 -22.46 6.41
CA GLU A 616 -33.66 -23.72 5.78
C GLU A 616 -35.01 -23.70 5.03
N GLU A 617 -34.96 -23.88 3.71
CA GLU A 617 -36.14 -24.19 2.90
C GLU A 617 -36.60 -25.64 3.14
N ALA A 618 -37.71 -25.78 3.88
CA ALA A 618 -38.61 -26.90 3.69
C ALA A 618 -39.55 -26.57 2.52
N GLU A 619 -39.32 -27.22 1.39
CA GLU A 619 -40.20 -27.19 0.21
C GLU A 619 -41.66 -27.44 0.61
N LYS A 620 -42.51 -26.43 0.38
CA LYS A 620 -43.95 -26.64 0.20
C LYS A 620 -44.39 -25.89 -1.04
N GLU A 621 -44.60 -26.68 -2.09
CA GLU A 621 -45.35 -26.34 -3.30
C GLU A 621 -46.54 -25.43 -2.96
N ARG A 622 -46.51 -24.18 -3.43
CA ARG A 622 -47.71 -23.36 -3.49
C ARG A 622 -48.41 -23.64 -4.81
N THR A 623 -49.44 -24.48 -4.73
CA THR A 623 -50.43 -24.65 -5.80
C THR A 623 -50.95 -23.27 -6.22
N LYS A 624 -50.73 -22.93 -7.50
CA LYS A 624 -51.41 -21.84 -8.20
C LYS A 624 -52.93 -22.05 -8.12
N ASP A 625 -53.65 -20.93 -8.12
CA ASP A 625 -55.11 -20.78 -8.24
C ASP A 625 -55.90 -20.64 -6.94
N HIS A 626 -55.78 -19.49 -6.26
CA HIS A 626 -56.93 -18.86 -5.60
C HIS A 626 -56.97 -17.37 -5.99
N PHE A 627 -57.88 -17.04 -6.92
CA PHE A 627 -58.10 -15.70 -7.46
C PHE A 627 -58.73 -14.71 -6.45
N VAL A 628 -59.18 -15.16 -5.28
CA VAL A 628 -59.51 -14.32 -4.11
C VAL A 628 -59.27 -15.13 -2.85
N GLN A 629 -58.32 -14.74 -1.99
CA GLN A 629 -58.16 -15.34 -0.65
C GLN A 629 -59.24 -14.80 0.29
N ASP A 630 -59.84 -15.69 1.08
CA ASP A 630 -60.92 -15.36 2.02
C ASP A 630 -60.43 -14.36 3.10
N PRO A 631 -61.08 -13.18 3.29
CA PRO A 631 -60.62 -12.13 4.21
C PRO A 631 -60.53 -12.55 5.69
N ALA A 632 -61.16 -13.66 6.08
CA ALA A 632 -61.05 -14.22 7.41
C ALA A 632 -59.64 -14.82 7.66
N VAL A 633 -59.11 -15.54 6.67
CA VAL A 633 -57.78 -16.19 6.75
C VAL A 633 -56.66 -15.15 6.76
N LEU A 634 -56.84 -14.03 6.04
CA LEU A 634 -55.92 -12.90 6.08
C LEU A 634 -55.91 -12.20 7.45
N ARG A 635 -57.07 -12.08 8.10
CA ARG A 635 -57.17 -11.52 9.46
C ARG A 635 -56.51 -12.42 10.49
N GLU A 636 -56.78 -13.72 10.42
CA GLU A 636 -56.17 -14.72 11.31
C GLU A 636 -54.64 -14.74 11.19
N ARG A 637 -54.12 -14.70 9.95
CA ARG A 637 -52.66 -14.66 9.70
C ARG A 637 -52.01 -13.36 10.18
N ALA A 638 -52.72 -12.23 10.06
CA ALA A 638 -52.27 -10.95 10.59
C ALA A 638 -52.26 -10.94 12.12
N GLU A 639 -53.26 -11.57 12.74
CA GLU A 639 -53.36 -11.70 14.20
C GLU A 639 -52.28 -12.63 14.75
N ALA A 640 -51.98 -13.74 14.08
CA ALA A 640 -50.87 -14.63 14.40
C ALA A 640 -49.50 -13.92 14.31
N ARG A 641 -49.26 -13.12 13.25
CA ARG A 641 -48.04 -12.28 13.16
C ARG A 641 -47.96 -11.26 14.29
N ARG A 642 -49.10 -10.67 14.68
CA ARG A 642 -49.17 -9.70 15.77
C ARG A 642 -48.90 -10.36 17.13
N GLN A 643 -49.40 -11.58 17.35
CA GLN A 643 -49.15 -12.36 18.55
C GLN A 643 -47.69 -12.84 18.64
N ALA A 644 -47.09 -13.28 17.52
CA ALA A 644 -45.67 -13.65 17.47
C ALA A 644 -44.75 -12.46 17.77
N PHE A 645 -45.07 -11.28 17.24
CA PHE A 645 -44.34 -10.04 17.54
C PHE A 645 -44.45 -9.62 19.02
N LEU A 646 -45.62 -9.83 19.64
CA LEU A 646 -45.82 -9.57 21.07
C LEU A 646 -45.09 -10.59 21.95
N ALA A 647 -45.03 -11.87 21.53
CA ALA A 647 -44.28 -12.92 22.22
C ALA A 647 -42.76 -12.67 22.18
N ARG A 648 -42.22 -12.20 21.05
CA ARG A 648 -40.78 -11.89 20.89
C ARG A 648 -40.34 -10.65 21.69
N LYS A 649 -41.28 -9.80 22.12
CA LYS A 649 -40.99 -8.52 22.77
C LYS A 649 -40.93 -8.58 24.31
N GLY A 650 -41.21 -9.73 24.92
CA GLY A 650 -41.23 -9.89 26.37
C GLY A 650 -42.34 -9.09 27.06
N HIS A 651 -42.79 -9.56 28.22
CA HIS A 651 -43.85 -8.94 29.00
C HIS A 651 -43.44 -7.53 29.46
N LYS A 652 -44.09 -6.49 28.94
CA LYS A 652 -43.98 -5.13 29.48
C LYS A 652 -44.85 -5.01 30.73
N HIS A 653 -44.29 -4.50 31.80
CA HIS A 653 -45.06 -4.05 32.97
C HIS A 653 -46.07 -2.99 32.51
N ASP A 654 -47.36 -3.22 32.77
CA ASP A 654 -48.40 -2.23 32.54
C ASP A 654 -48.12 -1.01 33.44
N SER A 655 -47.73 0.11 32.84
CA SER A 655 -47.57 1.38 33.55
C SER A 655 -48.91 2.12 33.54
N SER A 656 -49.85 1.69 34.39
CA SER A 656 -51.12 2.40 34.63
C SER A 656 -50.91 3.76 35.34
N ALA A 657 -49.68 4.07 35.75
CA ALA A 657 -49.31 5.24 36.56
C ALA A 657 -49.24 6.59 35.80
N VAL A 658 -49.49 6.62 34.48
CA VAL A 658 -49.50 7.88 33.69
C VAL A 658 -50.82 8.65 33.79
N VAL A 659 -51.91 7.98 34.19
CA VAL A 659 -53.22 8.59 34.43
C VAL A 659 -53.16 9.33 35.77
N GLY A 660 -53.21 10.66 35.73
CA GLY A 660 -53.23 11.49 36.93
C GLY A 660 -54.64 11.61 37.51
N ASN A 661 -54.73 11.98 38.78
CA ASN A 661 -56.01 12.27 39.44
C ASN A 661 -56.73 13.46 38.78
N ALA A 662 -58.04 13.55 39.00
CA ALA A 662 -58.89 14.61 38.47
C ALA A 662 -58.41 16.02 38.89
N LYS A 663 -58.72 17.02 38.06
CA LYS A 663 -58.25 18.41 38.18
C LYS A 663 -58.56 18.97 39.58
N GLY A 664 -57.52 19.41 40.30
CA GLY A 664 -57.64 20.02 41.64
C GLY A 664 -57.07 19.19 42.79
N GLN A 665 -56.73 17.92 42.58
CA GLN A 665 -55.92 17.14 43.52
C GLN A 665 -54.49 17.00 42.99
N GLY A 666 -53.49 17.32 43.81
CA GLY A 666 -52.08 17.19 43.45
C GLY A 666 -51.72 15.76 42.98
N GLN A 667 -50.74 15.64 42.10
CA GLN A 667 -50.35 14.35 41.49
C GLN A 667 -49.26 13.65 42.30
N ASN A 668 -49.27 12.32 42.30
CA ASN A 668 -48.27 11.51 42.98
C ASN A 668 -46.88 11.63 42.30
N ARG A 669 -45.81 11.49 43.10
CA ARG A 669 -44.43 11.70 42.67
C ARG A 669 -43.99 10.76 41.55
N GLU A 670 -44.53 9.53 41.52
CA GLU A 670 -44.28 8.54 40.46
C GLU A 670 -44.90 8.96 39.12
N THR A 671 -46.14 9.47 39.14
CA THR A 671 -46.85 9.99 37.95
C THR A 671 -46.08 11.14 37.31
N VAL A 672 -45.47 12.01 38.12
CA VAL A 672 -44.66 13.15 37.65
C VAL A 672 -43.33 12.68 37.08
N GLN A 673 -42.67 11.68 37.68
CA GLN A 673 -41.42 11.12 37.15
C GLN A 673 -41.63 10.37 35.82
N GLU A 674 -42.72 9.61 35.67
CA GLU A 674 -43.03 8.95 34.40
C GLU A 674 -43.36 9.96 33.29
N ARG A 675 -44.08 11.05 33.60
CA ARG A 675 -44.31 12.13 32.62
C ARG A 675 -43.02 12.80 32.19
N ARG A 676 -42.13 13.12 33.13
CA ARG A 676 -40.80 13.69 32.80
C ARG A 676 -39.97 12.77 31.91
N LYS A 677 -39.95 11.46 32.18
CA LYS A 677 -39.27 10.48 31.33
C LYS A 677 -39.90 10.39 29.93
N LYS A 678 -41.23 10.56 29.81
CA LYS A 678 -41.94 10.54 28.52
C LYS A 678 -41.72 11.82 27.72
N GLU A 679 -41.63 12.97 28.37
CA GLU A 679 -41.30 14.25 27.73
C GLU A 679 -39.83 14.30 27.28
N ALA A 680 -38.89 13.85 28.12
CA ALA A 680 -37.47 13.79 27.78
C ALA A 680 -37.19 12.90 26.56
N ASN A 681 -37.98 11.83 26.36
CA ASN A 681 -37.85 10.93 25.22
C ASN A 681 -38.76 11.28 24.03
N LYS A 682 -39.51 12.39 24.10
CA LYS A 682 -40.42 12.81 23.03
C LYS A 682 -39.66 13.40 21.84
N SER A 683 -38.50 14.01 22.06
CA SER A 683 -37.66 14.60 21.00
C SER A 683 -36.79 13.58 20.26
N THR A 684 -36.44 12.44 20.86
CA THR A 684 -35.50 11.47 20.28
C THR A 684 -36.09 10.56 19.22
N ARG A 685 -37.42 10.43 19.11
CA ARG A 685 -38.06 9.48 18.18
C ARG A 685 -39.27 10.00 17.40
N ALA A 686 -39.78 11.20 17.68
CA ALA A 686 -41.07 11.63 17.12
C ALA A 686 -41.01 12.31 15.74
N ASN A 687 -39.83 12.73 15.24
CA ASN A 687 -39.74 13.49 13.98
C ASN A 687 -39.30 12.70 12.74
N HIS A 688 -38.71 11.51 12.89
CA HIS A 688 -38.14 10.81 11.73
C HIS A 688 -39.14 10.05 10.85
N ASN A 689 -40.40 9.88 11.26
CA ASN A 689 -41.35 9.04 10.51
C ASN A 689 -42.56 9.78 9.92
N ARG A 690 -42.67 11.10 10.12
CA ARG A 690 -43.74 11.90 9.49
C ARG A 690 -43.42 12.28 8.05
N ARG A 691 -42.15 12.60 7.75
CA ARG A 691 -41.68 12.93 6.39
C ARG A 691 -41.78 11.72 5.46
N ALA A 692 -41.25 10.57 5.89
CA ALA A 692 -41.35 9.32 5.13
C ALA A 692 -42.80 8.88 4.85
N MET A 693 -43.71 9.03 5.82
CA MET A 693 -45.13 8.70 5.61
C MET A 693 -45.89 9.75 4.80
N ALA A 694 -45.45 11.01 4.79
CA ALA A 694 -46.01 12.04 3.94
C ALA A 694 -45.57 11.85 2.48
N ASP A 695 -44.28 11.57 2.25
CA ASP A 695 -43.73 11.29 0.92
C ASP A 695 -44.34 10.00 0.33
N ARG A 696 -44.57 8.99 1.16
CA ARG A 696 -45.26 7.74 0.75
C ARG A 696 -46.75 7.93 0.43
N LYS A 697 -47.40 8.96 0.98
CA LYS A 697 -48.80 9.31 0.61
C LYS A 697 -48.85 10.15 -0.66
N ARG A 698 -47.87 11.04 -0.86
CA ARG A 698 -47.69 11.82 -2.10
C ARG A 698 -47.34 10.94 -3.29
N SER A 699 -46.47 9.94 -3.10
CA SER A 699 -46.14 8.97 -4.17
C SER A 699 -47.31 8.05 -4.56
N LYS A 700 -48.31 7.91 -3.67
CA LYS A 700 -49.55 7.16 -3.93
C LYS A 700 -50.73 8.02 -4.41
N GLY A 701 -50.49 9.27 -4.77
CA GLY A 701 -51.49 10.14 -5.40
C GLY A 701 -52.62 10.63 -4.49
N MET A 702 -52.50 10.50 -3.16
CA MET A 702 -53.45 11.09 -2.21
C MET A 702 -52.94 12.46 -1.76
N ILE A 703 -53.36 13.50 -2.47
CA ILE A 703 -53.19 14.90 -2.06
C ILE A 703 -54.46 15.30 -1.29
N PRO A 704 -54.36 15.83 -0.06
CA PRO A 704 -55.51 16.45 0.60
C PRO A 704 -55.86 17.74 -0.15
N SER A 705 -57.15 17.91 -0.48
CA SER A 705 -57.74 19.14 -1.02
C SER A 705 -57.62 20.32 -0.07
#